data_AF-A0AAQ5X9H5-F1
#
_entry.id   AF-A0AAQ5X9H5-F1
#
_cell.length_a   1.000
_cell.length_b   1.000
_cell.length_c   1.000
_cell.angle_alpha   90.00
_cell.angle_beta   90.00
_cell.angle_gamma   90.00
#
_symmetry.space_group_name_H-M   'P 1'
#
loop_
_entity.id
_entity.type
_entity.pdbx_description
1 polymer ?
#
loop_
_entity_poly.entity_id
_entity_poly.type
_entity_poly.pdbx_seq_one_letter_code
_entity_poly.pdbx_strand_id
1 'polypeptide(L)'
;MPPPAADGQTEVRKMLREVLVGREDPEGFFAMCVSILGHRETRTVFPSLIQPLSTANRALHSILISIYQEYFTKTEDDELELVLALSLLEMKDQQPSVPSQECQLLQQPGDRHNQSSSVQLSSGSKSQGSSYTQLADVPGTRKNTDSAQTGPWRKESPPQTTKETELLKSIQLDKRKKQTPGTGQPVSRQDTVRADDEMMGEEDLNQSEKPKRSKNRRQRRKGAGQQLLGLPGSPSAPPPVLLWFRRDLRLCDNPALMGSLEVGAPVIPVFIWSPEEEEGPGITVAMGGACKYWLHQALSCFCSSLERIGSHLVFLKANREGNEVGSSLQTLKELVKETGARTVLANALYEPWLKERDDAVVSALQKEGVECRVFHSYCLRDPYSVSTEGVGLRGIGSVSHFMSCCKQNPSSTLGVPLDPPVSLPTPSHWPQGAPLDTLGLARMPRRKDGTTIDWAANIRTSWDFSEEGAHARLDAFLHDGVYRYEKESGRADAPNTSSLSPYLHFGQLSPRWLLWDAKGARCRPPKFQRKLAWRDLAYWQLTLFPDLPWESLRPPYKALRWSSDRSHLKAWQRGKTGYPLVDAAMRQLWLTGWMNNYMRHVVASFLIAYLHLPWQEGYRWFQDTLVDADVAIDAMMWQNGGMCGLDHWNFVMHPTDAAMTCDPYGSYVRKWCPELADIPDELIHKPWKCPASMLRRAGVVFGQTYPERIITDLEGRRNQSLQDVALVRREFGQYVDKRSGCDLVPLPPRLVSEALGLSHMGGAVVKEGKEFLLPVITRMEFKHQLEDPDADAASNPYNAVLKGYVSRKRDETIAFLNERDFTASVMYEGAQRRERLESDYRRMEGLPLLPSPRGRVRRTPTAKDRFSIVPGGAVTSLK
;
A
#
# COMPACT_ATOMS: atom_id res chain seq x y z
N MET A 1 -34.64 25.58 1.81
CA MET A 1 -34.08 26.69 2.63
C MET A 1 -33.21 26.09 3.73
N PRO A 2 -32.06 26.68 4.06
CA PRO A 2 -31.29 26.31 5.26
C PRO A 2 -32.08 26.65 6.54
N PRO A 3 -31.72 26.08 7.71
CA PRO A 3 -32.18 26.62 8.99
C PRO A 3 -31.72 28.09 9.14
N PRO A 4 -32.43 28.93 9.90
CA PRO A 4 -31.99 30.30 10.13
C PRO A 4 -30.66 30.30 10.88
N ALA A 5 -29.73 31.17 10.46
CA ALA A 5 -28.38 31.34 11.05
C ALA A 5 -28.37 31.63 12.57
N ALA A 6 -29.53 31.96 13.14
CA ALA A 6 -29.73 32.14 14.58
C ALA A 6 -29.38 30.89 15.42
N ASP A 7 -29.56 29.67 14.89
CA ASP A 7 -29.33 28.43 15.65
C ASP A 7 -27.83 28.17 15.87
N GLY A 8 -27.04 28.22 14.81
CA GLY A 8 -25.58 27.98 14.87
C GLY A 8 -24.84 28.97 15.78
N GLN A 9 -25.23 30.25 15.75
CA GLN A 9 -24.66 31.26 16.66
C GLN A 9 -25.05 31.04 18.12
N THR A 10 -26.23 30.45 18.37
CA THR A 10 -26.69 30.14 19.73
C THR A 10 -25.91 28.97 20.32
N GLU A 11 -25.66 27.93 19.52
CA GLU A 11 -24.84 26.79 19.95
C GLU A 11 -23.36 27.21 20.16
N VAL A 12 -22.78 28.03 19.27
CA VAL A 12 -21.42 28.57 19.49
C VAL A 12 -21.34 29.42 20.77
N ARG A 13 -22.37 30.22 21.12
CA ARG A 13 -22.45 30.95 22.41
C ARG A 13 -22.65 30.05 23.63
N LYS A 14 -23.08 28.80 23.45
CA LYS A 14 -23.17 27.79 24.52
C LYS A 14 -21.81 27.11 24.71
N MET A 15 -21.17 26.69 23.62
CA MET A 15 -19.83 26.10 23.63
C MET A 15 -18.76 27.05 24.17
N LEU A 16 -18.87 28.36 23.87
CA LEU A 16 -17.97 29.37 24.44
C LEU A 16 -18.02 29.40 25.99
N ARG A 17 -19.10 28.93 26.62
CA ARG A 17 -19.19 28.78 28.09
C ARG A 17 -18.45 27.54 28.58
N GLU A 18 -18.43 26.44 27.84
CA GLU A 18 -17.65 25.25 28.20
C GLU A 18 -16.14 25.51 28.08
N VAL A 19 -15.71 26.30 27.08
CA VAL A 19 -14.33 26.82 26.99
C VAL A 19 -13.99 27.74 28.16
N LEU A 20 -14.90 28.64 28.56
CA LEU A 20 -14.72 29.51 29.73
C LEU A 20 -14.58 28.73 31.05
N VAL A 21 -15.16 27.53 31.14
CA VAL A 21 -15.06 26.62 32.29
C VAL A 21 -13.89 25.62 32.14
N GLY A 22 -13.12 25.70 31.05
CA GLY A 22 -11.92 24.90 30.80
C GLY A 22 -12.20 23.44 30.42
N ARG A 23 -13.40 23.14 29.89
CA ARG A 23 -13.80 21.79 29.46
C ARG A 23 -13.52 21.50 27.99
N GLU A 24 -13.48 22.54 27.16
CA GLU A 24 -13.09 22.48 25.76
C GLU A 24 -11.84 23.34 25.53
N ASP A 25 -10.93 22.87 24.68
CA ASP A 25 -9.74 23.63 24.31
C ASP A 25 -10.06 24.70 23.25
N PRO A 26 -9.33 25.84 23.24
CA PRO A 26 -9.62 26.94 22.32
C PRO A 26 -9.52 26.59 20.81
N GLU A 27 -8.65 25.64 20.44
CA GLU A 27 -8.49 25.19 19.05
C GLU A 27 -9.64 24.28 18.61
N GLY A 28 -10.03 23.32 19.46
CA GLY A 28 -11.20 22.48 19.28
C GLY A 28 -12.48 23.30 19.16
N PHE A 29 -12.67 24.29 20.04
CA PHE A 29 -13.79 25.23 19.94
C PHE A 29 -13.78 26.00 18.62
N PHE A 30 -12.64 26.51 18.18
CA PHE A 30 -12.53 27.20 16.90
C PHE A 30 -12.86 26.27 15.72
N ALA A 31 -12.34 25.05 15.71
CA ALA A 31 -12.63 24.05 14.68
C ALA A 31 -14.12 23.67 14.66
N MET A 32 -14.78 23.60 15.82
CA MET A 32 -16.22 23.39 15.92
C MET A 32 -17.01 24.63 15.44
N CYS A 33 -16.53 25.85 15.68
CA CYS A 33 -17.12 27.07 15.07
C CYS A 33 -17.04 27.06 13.55
N VAL A 34 -15.94 26.57 12.97
CA VAL A 34 -15.80 26.33 11.52
C VAL A 34 -16.76 25.22 11.05
N SER A 35 -16.98 24.17 11.83
CA SER A 35 -17.89 23.07 11.48
C SER A 35 -19.39 23.42 11.62
N ILE A 36 -19.75 24.34 12.53
CA ILE A 36 -21.14 24.70 12.84
C ILE A 36 -21.60 25.89 11.98
N LEU A 37 -20.77 26.94 11.86
CA LEU A 37 -21.11 28.13 11.06
C LEU A 37 -20.66 27.99 9.59
N GLY A 38 -19.62 27.19 9.32
CA GLY A 38 -19.00 27.11 8.01
C GLY A 38 -18.02 28.26 7.76
N HIS A 39 -16.92 27.97 7.05
CA HIS A 39 -15.76 28.86 6.86
C HIS A 39 -16.11 30.34 6.58
N ARG A 40 -17.08 30.62 5.68
CA ARG A 40 -17.48 31.99 5.32
C ARG A 40 -18.20 32.74 6.46
N GLU A 41 -19.06 32.07 7.22
CA GLU A 41 -19.80 32.70 8.33
C GLU A 41 -18.92 32.76 9.59
N THR A 42 -18.03 31.79 9.81
CA THR A 42 -16.99 31.91 10.85
C THR A 42 -16.11 33.14 10.60
N ARG A 43 -15.71 33.43 9.35
CA ARG A 43 -14.91 34.62 9.01
C ARG A 43 -15.60 35.94 9.37
N THR A 44 -16.92 36.03 9.21
CA THR A 44 -17.67 37.27 9.48
C THR A 44 -18.18 37.39 10.92
N VAL A 45 -18.55 36.28 11.56
CA VAL A 45 -19.27 36.28 12.84
C VAL A 45 -18.35 36.01 14.03
N PHE A 46 -17.30 35.19 13.88
CA PHE A 46 -16.46 34.75 15.00
C PHE A 46 -15.82 35.91 15.81
N PRO A 47 -15.25 36.97 15.20
CA PRO A 47 -14.70 38.09 15.95
C PRO A 47 -15.74 38.76 16.85
N SER A 48 -16.97 38.94 16.34
CA SER A 48 -18.08 39.52 17.12
C SER A 48 -18.56 38.64 18.27
N LEU A 49 -18.43 37.31 18.14
CA LEU A 49 -18.81 36.34 19.18
C LEU A 49 -17.83 36.33 20.34
N ILE A 50 -16.53 36.48 20.06
CA ILE A 50 -15.49 36.51 21.10
C ILE A 50 -15.25 37.91 21.69
N GLN A 51 -15.69 38.99 21.03
CA GLN A 51 -15.50 40.38 21.47
C GLN A 51 -15.83 40.64 22.97
N PRO A 52 -16.87 40.05 23.60
CA PRO A 52 -17.13 40.23 25.04
C PRO A 52 -16.00 39.71 25.95
N LEU A 53 -15.16 38.78 25.47
CA LEU A 53 -14.00 38.27 26.21
C LEU A 53 -12.85 39.28 26.29
N SER A 54 -12.80 40.28 25.41
CA SER A 54 -11.74 41.32 25.44
C SER A 54 -11.67 42.08 26.78
N THR A 55 -12.79 42.14 27.51
CA THR A 55 -12.86 42.66 28.88
C THR A 55 -12.99 41.55 29.93
N ALA A 56 -13.78 40.50 29.67
CA ALA A 56 -14.08 39.46 30.67
C ALA A 56 -12.98 38.40 30.87
N ASN A 57 -12.24 38.02 29.82
CA ASN A 57 -11.15 37.04 29.88
C ASN A 57 -10.12 37.31 28.77
N ARG A 58 -9.21 38.25 29.03
CA ARG A 58 -8.19 38.71 28.06
C ARG A 58 -7.28 37.58 27.56
N ALA A 59 -6.93 36.62 28.40
CA ALA A 59 -6.07 35.51 28.01
C ALA A 59 -6.77 34.62 26.97
N LEU A 60 -8.01 34.21 27.25
CA LEU A 60 -8.80 33.41 26.30
C LEU A 60 -9.13 34.18 25.02
N HIS A 61 -9.44 35.48 25.12
CA HIS A 61 -9.64 36.34 23.96
C HIS A 61 -8.38 36.39 23.07
N SER A 62 -7.19 36.55 23.67
CA SER A 62 -5.91 36.58 22.95
C SER A 62 -5.60 35.26 22.24
N ILE A 63 -5.96 34.12 22.84
CA ILE A 63 -5.77 32.81 22.22
C ILE A 63 -6.76 32.62 21.06
N LEU A 64 -8.05 32.88 21.28
CA LEU A 64 -9.08 32.70 20.25
C LEU A 64 -8.92 33.66 19.06
N ILE A 65 -8.48 34.90 19.29
CA ILE A 65 -8.19 35.82 18.17
C ILE A 65 -6.92 35.41 17.42
N SER A 66 -5.91 34.84 18.11
CA SER A 66 -4.71 34.30 17.47
C SER A 66 -5.03 33.10 16.58
N ILE A 67 -5.86 32.16 17.04
CA ILE A 67 -6.29 30.99 16.25
C ILE A 67 -7.16 31.44 15.05
N TYR A 68 -8.07 32.40 15.27
CA TYR A 68 -8.85 33.00 14.18
C TYR A 68 -7.95 33.67 13.14
N GLN A 69 -6.97 34.45 13.57
CA GLN A 69 -6.00 35.09 12.69
C GLN A 69 -5.22 34.02 11.93
N GLU A 70 -4.54 33.10 12.61
CA GLU A 70 -3.74 32.03 12.01
C GLU A 70 -4.52 31.22 10.95
N TYR A 71 -5.79 30.89 11.21
CA TYR A 71 -6.61 30.13 10.26
C TYR A 71 -7.01 30.95 9.02
N PHE A 72 -7.30 32.25 9.17
CA PHE A 72 -7.71 33.12 8.07
C PHE A 72 -6.56 33.90 7.41
N THR A 73 -5.36 33.96 7.99
CA THR A 73 -4.15 34.45 7.32
C THR A 73 -3.46 33.34 6.54
N LYS A 74 -3.35 32.12 7.08
CA LYS A 74 -2.82 30.96 6.32
C LYS A 74 -3.58 30.67 5.02
N THR A 75 -4.84 31.07 4.91
CA THR A 75 -5.62 30.87 3.68
C THR A 75 -5.51 32.01 2.65
N GLU A 76 -4.78 33.08 2.94
CA GLU A 76 -4.46 34.14 1.97
C GLU A 76 -2.94 34.34 1.77
N ASP A 77 -2.09 33.99 2.74
CA ASP A 77 -0.61 34.05 2.63
C ASP A 77 0.05 32.78 2.04
N ASP A 78 -0.52 31.57 2.23
CA ASP A 78 0.10 30.32 1.72
C ASP A 78 -0.04 30.12 0.19
N GLU A 79 -0.77 30.99 -0.52
CA GLU A 79 -1.13 30.76 -1.94
C GLU A 79 -0.38 31.60 -3.00
N LEU A 80 0.49 32.58 -2.64
CA LEU A 80 1.23 33.32 -3.69
C LEU A 80 2.67 33.81 -3.39
N GLU A 81 2.90 34.67 -2.38
CA GLU A 81 4.06 35.59 -2.48
C GLU A 81 5.41 35.03 -1.98
N LEU A 82 5.49 34.38 -0.83
CA LEU A 82 6.79 34.15 -0.17
C LEU A 82 7.74 33.21 -0.96
N VAL A 83 7.20 32.22 -1.66
CA VAL A 83 8.01 31.25 -2.44
C VAL A 83 8.37 31.80 -3.84
N LEU A 84 7.52 32.64 -4.44
CA LEU A 84 7.83 33.29 -5.72
C LEU A 84 8.81 34.45 -5.56
N ALA A 85 8.72 35.23 -4.48
CA ALA A 85 9.58 36.37 -4.22
C ALA A 85 11.06 35.97 -4.01
N LEU A 86 11.33 34.85 -3.31
CA LEU A 86 12.70 34.41 -3.03
C LEU A 86 13.38 33.75 -4.25
N SER A 87 12.67 32.90 -5.01
CA SER A 87 13.27 32.24 -6.18
C SER A 87 13.44 33.13 -7.41
N LEU A 88 12.72 34.26 -7.53
CA LEU A 88 12.89 35.20 -8.64
C LEU A 88 14.06 36.19 -8.47
N LEU A 89 14.56 36.36 -7.25
CA LEU A 89 15.72 37.22 -6.98
C LEU A 89 17.05 36.51 -7.24
N GLU A 90 17.16 35.21 -6.92
CA GLU A 90 18.40 34.44 -7.14
C GLU A 90 18.71 34.15 -8.63
N MET A 91 17.70 34.25 -9.52
CA MET A 91 17.88 34.00 -10.96
C MET A 91 18.43 35.18 -11.78
N LYS A 92 18.66 36.36 -11.17
CA LYS A 92 19.03 37.58 -11.92
C LYS A 92 20.50 38.02 -11.84
N ASP A 93 21.27 37.51 -10.88
CA ASP A 93 22.66 37.95 -10.64
C ASP A 93 23.74 36.98 -11.16
N GLN A 94 23.37 35.93 -11.93
CA GLN A 94 24.34 35.00 -12.52
C GLN A 94 24.12 34.76 -14.02
N GLN A 95 24.43 35.77 -14.84
CA GLN A 95 24.95 35.55 -16.19
C GLN A 95 26.13 36.50 -16.47
N PRO A 96 27.32 36.00 -16.84
CA PRO A 96 28.35 36.82 -17.47
C PRO A 96 27.98 37.14 -18.93
N SER A 97 28.39 38.31 -19.39
CA SER A 97 28.29 38.77 -20.78
C SER A 97 29.17 37.97 -21.74
N VAL A 98 28.84 37.87 -23.05
CA VAL A 98 29.36 38.70 -24.19
C VAL A 98 28.39 38.51 -25.43
N PRO A 99 28.62 38.95 -26.70
CA PRO A 99 27.63 39.82 -27.35
C PRO A 99 27.01 39.38 -28.70
N SER A 100 25.89 40.02 -29.02
CA SER A 100 25.38 40.48 -30.33
C SER A 100 25.87 39.85 -31.65
N GLN A 101 24.93 39.25 -32.40
CA GLN A 101 24.84 39.45 -33.86
C GLN A 101 23.38 39.32 -34.37
N GLU A 102 23.03 40.12 -35.37
CA GLU A 102 21.66 40.27 -35.90
C GLU A 102 21.38 39.30 -37.07
N CYS A 103 20.12 38.86 -37.25
CA CYS A 103 19.33 39.12 -38.48
C CYS A 103 17.95 38.42 -38.52
N GLN A 104 16.90 39.23 -38.38
CA GLN A 104 15.70 39.35 -39.24
C GLN A 104 15.05 38.12 -39.95
N LEU A 105 13.75 37.96 -39.66
CA LEU A 105 12.60 37.89 -40.59
C LEU A 105 12.46 36.72 -41.61
N LEU A 106 11.40 35.89 -41.47
CA LEU A 106 10.17 35.91 -42.32
C LEU A 106 9.19 34.72 -42.11
N GLN A 107 7.92 35.08 -41.84
CA GLN A 107 6.66 34.52 -42.38
C GLN A 107 6.36 33.00 -42.47
N GLN A 108 5.37 32.59 -41.66
CA GLN A 108 4.23 31.71 -42.04
C GLN A 108 3.32 32.41 -43.10
N PRO A 109 2.45 31.74 -43.92
CA PRO A 109 1.30 30.93 -43.45
C PRO A 109 0.81 29.77 -44.36
N GLY A 110 -0.25 29.03 -43.98
CA GLY A 110 -0.83 27.98 -44.86
C GLY A 110 -2.01 27.08 -44.42
N ASP A 111 -2.86 27.56 -43.52
CA ASP A 111 -4.27 27.16 -43.24
C ASP A 111 -5.03 26.21 -44.23
N ARG A 112 -5.68 25.11 -43.75
CA ARG A 112 -7.15 24.74 -43.92
C ARG A 112 -7.59 23.24 -43.90
N HIS A 113 -8.49 22.95 -42.95
CA HIS A 113 -9.80 22.24 -43.02
C HIS A 113 -10.11 20.92 -43.80
N ASN A 114 -10.67 19.98 -43.01
CA ASN A 114 -11.93 19.20 -43.18
C ASN A 114 -12.08 17.87 -43.97
N GLN A 115 -12.52 16.86 -43.19
CA GLN A 115 -13.69 15.96 -43.40
C GLN A 115 -13.70 14.77 -44.41
N SER A 116 -13.57 13.58 -43.81
CA SER A 116 -14.53 12.43 -43.86
C SER A 116 -14.78 11.59 -45.12
N SER A 117 -15.09 10.31 -44.84
CA SER A 117 -15.89 9.33 -45.63
C SER A 117 -15.12 8.18 -46.32
N SER A 118 -15.32 7.00 -45.74
CA SER A 118 -15.06 5.64 -46.24
C SER A 118 -15.64 5.29 -47.63
N VAL A 119 -15.02 4.35 -48.35
CA VAL A 119 -15.65 3.17 -49.00
C VAL A 119 -14.65 2.00 -49.07
N GLN A 120 -15.18 0.77 -49.16
CA GLN A 120 -14.55 -0.56 -49.16
C GLN A 120 -13.65 -0.88 -50.38
N LEU A 121 -12.82 -1.93 -50.26
CA LEU A 121 -12.57 -2.90 -51.34
C LEU A 121 -12.17 -4.28 -50.79
N SER A 122 -12.12 -5.31 -51.64
CA SER A 122 -12.57 -6.68 -51.31
C SER A 122 -11.56 -7.82 -51.52
N SER A 123 -11.68 -8.85 -50.67
CA SER A 123 -11.49 -10.31 -50.91
C SER A 123 -10.54 -10.84 -52.01
N GLY A 124 -9.68 -11.79 -51.61
CA GLY A 124 -9.10 -12.82 -52.49
C GLY A 124 -8.98 -14.17 -51.76
N SER A 125 -9.44 -15.27 -52.36
CA SER A 125 -9.63 -16.58 -51.71
C SER A 125 -9.01 -17.76 -52.47
N LYS A 126 -8.70 -18.86 -51.76
CA LYS A 126 -8.78 -20.31 -52.14
C LYS A 126 -8.02 -21.17 -51.10
N SER A 127 -8.64 -22.11 -50.35
CA SER A 127 -9.10 -23.49 -50.69
C SER A 127 -7.93 -24.48 -50.87
N GLN A 128 -7.90 -25.74 -50.39
CA GLN A 128 -8.90 -26.77 -49.99
C GLN A 128 -8.31 -27.65 -48.83
N GLY A 129 -8.94 -28.65 -48.18
CA GLY A 129 -10.30 -29.24 -48.20
C GLY A 129 -10.32 -30.69 -47.59
N SER A 130 -11.52 -31.25 -47.34
CA SER A 130 -11.83 -32.66 -46.95
C SER A 130 -11.41 -33.17 -45.55
N SER A 131 -12.15 -34.08 -44.87
CA SER A 131 -13.54 -34.59 -45.06
C SER A 131 -14.05 -35.38 -43.82
N TYR A 132 -15.38 -35.51 -43.72
CA TYR A 132 -16.14 -36.24 -42.68
C TYR A 132 -15.96 -37.78 -42.70
N THR A 133 -16.26 -38.44 -41.57
CA THR A 133 -17.20 -39.59 -41.54
C THR A 133 -17.90 -39.72 -40.18
N GLN A 134 -19.16 -40.17 -40.18
CA GLN A 134 -20.00 -40.43 -39.00
C GLN A 134 -19.93 -41.92 -38.59
N LEU A 135 -20.39 -42.24 -37.38
CA LEU A 135 -21.34 -43.34 -37.14
C LEU A 135 -22.00 -43.19 -35.75
N ALA A 136 -23.21 -43.74 -35.61
CA ALA A 136 -24.04 -43.67 -34.40
C ALA A 136 -24.17 -45.06 -33.74
N ASP A 137 -24.52 -45.12 -32.45
CA ASP A 137 -25.81 -45.70 -32.03
C ASP A 137 -26.12 -45.52 -30.52
N VAL A 138 -27.34 -45.91 -30.11
CA VAL A 138 -27.99 -45.54 -28.82
C VAL A 138 -28.08 -46.74 -27.83
N PRO A 139 -28.98 -46.81 -26.82
CA PRO A 139 -28.60 -46.84 -25.39
C PRO A 139 -28.68 -48.20 -24.66
N GLY A 140 -28.02 -48.28 -23.50
CA GLY A 140 -28.11 -49.43 -22.57
C GLY A 140 -28.60 -49.05 -21.16
N THR A 141 -29.90 -49.18 -20.90
CA THR A 141 -30.50 -48.97 -19.56
C THR A 141 -30.25 -50.17 -18.66
N ARG A 142 -29.89 -49.97 -17.37
CA ARG A 142 -30.20 -50.94 -16.30
C ARG A 142 -30.50 -50.23 -14.97
N LYS A 143 -31.66 -50.58 -14.42
CA LYS A 143 -32.16 -50.16 -13.09
C LYS A 143 -31.72 -51.18 -12.01
N ASN A 144 -32.08 -50.84 -10.77
CA ASN A 144 -32.40 -51.74 -9.64
C ASN A 144 -31.21 -52.39 -8.91
N THR A 145 -31.26 -52.63 -7.60
CA THR A 145 -32.04 -52.05 -6.46
C THR A 145 -31.31 -52.48 -5.16
N ASP A 146 -31.93 -52.22 -4.00
CA ASP A 146 -31.68 -52.88 -2.70
C ASP A 146 -30.46 -52.39 -1.89
N SER A 147 -30.50 -52.37 -0.56
CA SER A 147 -31.59 -52.10 0.40
C SER A 147 -30.94 -51.87 1.79
N ALA A 148 -31.61 -51.18 2.70
CA ALA A 148 -31.08 -50.93 4.05
C ALA A 148 -30.96 -52.21 4.90
N GLN A 149 -30.10 -52.22 5.94
CA GLN A 149 -30.55 -52.20 7.36
C GLN A 149 -29.42 -52.23 8.42
N THR A 150 -29.68 -51.51 9.53
CA THR A 150 -29.27 -51.76 10.96
C THR A 150 -27.79 -51.83 11.41
N GLY A 151 -27.46 -51.07 12.49
CA GLY A 151 -26.28 -51.26 13.37
C GLY A 151 -26.53 -52.31 14.47
N PRO A 152 -26.05 -52.18 15.76
CA PRO A 152 -25.41 -51.02 16.44
C PRO A 152 -24.27 -51.36 17.47
N TRP A 153 -23.87 -50.39 18.33
CA TRP A 153 -22.95 -50.44 19.54
C TRP A 153 -21.43 -50.52 19.25
N ARG A 154 -20.48 -49.94 20.03
CA ARG A 154 -20.41 -49.29 21.39
C ARG A 154 -19.66 -47.93 21.31
N LYS A 155 -20.01 -46.86 22.04
CA LYS A 155 -19.69 -46.51 23.46
C LYS A 155 -18.20 -46.60 23.86
N GLU A 156 -17.52 -45.46 24.05
CA GLU A 156 -16.93 -45.02 25.34
C GLU A 156 -16.43 -43.55 25.31
N SER A 157 -16.26 -42.94 26.48
CA SER A 157 -15.86 -41.53 26.72
C SER A 157 -15.26 -41.41 28.15
N PRO A 158 -14.83 -40.21 28.60
CA PRO A 158 -13.47 -39.68 28.70
C PRO A 158 -12.79 -39.91 30.09
N PRO A 159 -11.57 -39.38 30.34
CA PRO A 159 -11.42 -38.22 31.26
C PRO A 159 -10.35 -37.19 30.76
N GLN A 160 -10.19 -35.93 31.20
CA GLN A 160 -10.30 -35.19 32.48
C GLN A 160 -9.00 -35.09 33.36
N THR A 161 -8.35 -33.92 33.28
CA THR A 161 -7.67 -33.10 34.34
C THR A 161 -6.65 -33.68 35.35
N THR A 162 -5.38 -33.22 35.24
CA THR A 162 -4.53 -32.56 36.28
C THR A 162 -3.62 -31.52 35.56
N LYS A 163 -2.91 -30.51 36.12
CA LYS A 163 -2.63 -29.92 37.47
C LYS A 163 -1.32 -30.28 38.23
N GLU A 164 -0.79 -29.23 38.90
CA GLU A 164 0.17 -29.12 40.03
C GLU A 164 1.70 -29.37 39.88
N THR A 165 2.44 -28.26 39.75
CA THR A 165 3.38 -27.63 40.72
C THR A 165 4.43 -28.45 41.53
N GLU A 166 5.69 -27.96 41.46
CA GLU A 166 6.82 -28.02 42.44
C GLU A 166 7.23 -29.32 43.16
N LEU A 167 8.56 -29.62 43.10
CA LEU A 167 9.35 -29.76 44.35
C LEU A 167 10.85 -29.49 44.16
N LEU A 168 11.49 -29.02 45.24
CA LEU A 168 12.92 -28.72 45.37
C LEU A 168 13.81 -29.98 45.43
N LYS A 169 15.10 -29.85 45.04
CA LYS A 169 16.22 -29.87 46.02
C LYS A 169 17.62 -29.56 45.45
N SER A 170 18.42 -29.00 46.35
CA SER A 170 19.81 -28.52 46.24
C SER A 170 20.89 -29.60 46.44
N ILE A 171 22.10 -29.34 45.92
CA ILE A 171 23.45 -29.52 46.56
C ILE A 171 24.40 -28.60 45.77
N GLN A 172 24.92 -27.48 46.29
CA GLN A 172 25.99 -27.23 47.28
C GLN A 172 27.45 -27.51 46.83
N LEU A 173 28.22 -26.41 46.83
CA LEU A 173 29.65 -26.23 47.12
C LEU A 173 30.71 -27.13 46.44
N ASP A 174 31.71 -26.47 45.83
CA ASP A 174 32.96 -26.25 46.59
C ASP A 174 33.64 -24.90 46.27
N LYS A 175 34.62 -24.50 47.10
CA LYS A 175 35.31 -23.21 47.11
C LYS A 175 36.82 -23.39 46.80
N ARG A 176 37.47 -22.27 46.42
CA ARG A 176 38.49 -21.50 47.21
C ARG A 176 39.81 -21.14 46.49
N LYS A 177 40.24 -19.89 46.79
CA LYS A 177 41.57 -19.24 46.66
C LYS A 177 41.96 -18.79 45.23
N LYS A 178 42.16 -17.49 44.94
CA LYS A 178 42.98 -16.39 45.55
C LYS A 178 44.50 -16.60 45.39
N GLN A 179 45.17 -15.79 44.55
CA GLN A 179 45.85 -14.54 44.96
C GLN A 179 46.46 -13.76 43.78
N THR A 180 46.40 -12.43 43.87
CA THR A 180 47.17 -11.40 43.12
C THR A 180 48.27 -10.84 44.06
N PRO A 181 49.07 -9.78 43.76
CA PRO A 181 49.31 -9.00 42.52
C PRO A 181 50.81 -8.81 42.17
N GLY A 182 51.12 -8.04 41.11
CA GLY A 182 52.47 -7.51 40.82
C GLY A 182 52.42 -6.17 40.07
N THR A 183 53.07 -5.13 40.61
CA THR A 183 53.00 -3.71 40.18
C THR A 183 54.15 -3.27 39.27
N GLY A 184 53.92 -2.26 38.40
CA GLY A 184 54.99 -1.59 37.65
C GLY A 184 54.51 -0.50 36.66
N GLN A 185 54.60 0.76 37.07
CA GLN A 185 54.56 1.99 36.24
C GLN A 185 55.96 2.66 36.30
N PRO A 186 56.22 3.80 35.62
CA PRO A 186 56.00 4.17 34.21
C PRO A 186 57.33 4.71 33.60
N VAL A 187 57.32 5.38 32.42
CA VAL A 187 58.12 6.60 32.11
C VAL A 187 57.76 7.14 30.72
N SER A 188 57.95 8.44 30.52
CA SER A 188 57.51 9.26 29.38
C SER A 188 58.67 9.80 28.52
N ARG A 189 58.38 10.19 27.26
CA ARG A 189 58.63 11.53 26.64
C ARG A 189 58.55 11.54 25.10
N GLN A 190 57.70 12.43 24.55
CA GLN A 190 58.06 13.65 23.78
C GLN A 190 59.49 13.76 23.18
N ASP A 191 59.76 14.42 22.03
CA ASP A 191 58.99 15.41 21.26
C ASP A 191 59.60 15.71 19.85
N THR A 192 59.02 16.68 19.11
CA THR A 192 59.55 17.45 17.93
C THR A 192 59.73 16.73 16.57
N VAL A 193 58.95 17.00 15.50
CA VAL A 193 58.67 18.24 14.72
C VAL A 193 59.88 18.87 14.02
N ARG A 194 59.88 18.78 12.67
CA ARG A 194 60.18 19.80 11.63
C ARG A 194 60.44 19.06 10.30
N ALA A 195 60.24 19.58 9.10
CA ALA A 195 59.46 20.69 8.51
C ALA A 195 59.97 20.74 7.06
N ASP A 196 59.06 20.92 6.11
CA ASP A 196 59.18 21.63 4.83
C ASP A 196 60.46 21.46 3.97
N ASP A 197 60.27 21.00 2.73
CA ASP A 197 60.58 21.87 1.59
C ASP A 197 59.68 21.54 0.39
N GLU A 198 59.37 22.57 -0.40
CA GLU A 198 58.29 22.60 -1.39
C GLU A 198 58.85 22.97 -2.79
N MET A 199 57.97 23.00 -3.79
CA MET A 199 58.07 23.85 -5.00
C MET A 199 58.92 23.45 -6.24
N MET A 200 58.16 23.24 -7.33
CA MET A 200 58.33 23.78 -8.70
C MET A 200 59.01 22.96 -9.82
N GLY A 201 58.32 22.93 -10.98
CA GLY A 201 58.81 22.41 -12.27
C GLY A 201 57.69 21.99 -13.24
N GLU A 202 56.97 22.95 -13.83
CA GLU A 202 56.00 22.72 -14.94
C GLU A 202 56.68 22.64 -16.33
N GLU A 203 55.83 22.50 -17.36
CA GLU A 203 56.06 22.76 -18.80
C GLU A 203 56.49 21.60 -19.74
N ASP A 204 55.47 20.84 -20.15
CA ASP A 204 54.87 20.87 -21.50
C ASP A 204 55.45 20.20 -22.78
N LEU A 205 54.46 19.66 -23.52
CA LEU A 205 54.31 19.54 -24.98
C LEU A 205 55.20 18.60 -25.84
N ASN A 206 54.55 17.47 -26.18
CA ASN A 206 54.08 17.18 -27.57
C ASN A 206 55.11 16.72 -28.62
N GLN A 207 55.00 15.46 -29.09
CA GLN A 207 54.51 15.17 -30.46
C GLN A 207 54.35 13.67 -30.76
N SER A 208 53.43 13.40 -31.69
CA SER A 208 53.10 12.09 -32.26
C SER A 208 54.10 11.64 -33.33
N GLU A 209 54.33 10.32 -33.47
CA GLU A 209 54.22 9.66 -34.78
C GLU A 209 54.15 8.12 -34.70
N LYS A 210 53.35 7.52 -35.60
CA LYS A 210 53.41 6.11 -36.01
C LYS A 210 53.54 6.09 -37.53
N PRO A 211 54.32 5.17 -38.12
CA PRO A 211 53.65 4.30 -39.09
C PRO A 211 54.15 2.84 -39.23
N LYS A 212 53.16 1.98 -39.53
CA LYS A 212 53.16 0.88 -40.53
C LYS A 212 54.08 -0.37 -40.37
N ARG A 213 53.39 -1.45 -39.96
CA ARG A 213 53.48 -2.87 -40.41
C ARG A 213 54.42 -3.23 -41.60
N SER A 214 55.20 -4.29 -41.40
CA SER A 214 55.61 -5.29 -42.41
C SER A 214 55.67 -6.69 -41.72
N LYS A 215 54.70 -7.58 -41.95
CA LYS A 215 54.68 -8.73 -42.89
C LYS A 215 55.76 -9.82 -42.70
N ASN A 216 55.26 -11.05 -42.48
CA ASN A 216 55.91 -12.38 -42.62
C ASN A 216 57.02 -12.70 -41.60
N ARG A 217 57.04 -13.87 -40.94
CA ARG A 217 57.13 -15.22 -41.55
C ARG A 217 56.86 -16.32 -40.51
N ARG A 218 56.15 -17.39 -40.90
CA ARG A 218 56.03 -18.62 -40.07
C ARG A 218 57.40 -19.29 -39.91
N GLN A 219 57.83 -19.58 -38.69
CA GLN A 219 58.74 -20.70 -38.41
C GLN A 219 58.26 -21.50 -37.20
N ARG A 220 58.07 -22.80 -37.43
CA ARG A 220 57.66 -23.80 -36.43
C ARG A 220 58.93 -24.53 -35.99
N ARG A 221 59.45 -24.24 -34.80
CA ARG A 221 60.49 -25.05 -34.14
C ARG A 221 59.98 -25.50 -32.77
N LYS A 222 59.91 -26.82 -32.58
CA LYS A 222 59.86 -27.42 -31.24
C LYS A 222 61.25 -27.23 -30.62
N GLY A 223 61.30 -26.68 -29.41
CA GLY A 223 62.47 -26.65 -28.54
C GLY A 223 62.01 -26.97 -27.12
N ALA A 224 62.73 -27.87 -26.45
CA ALA A 224 62.36 -28.31 -25.10
C ALA A 224 62.95 -27.39 -24.03
N GLY A 225 62.25 -27.32 -22.89
CA GLY A 225 62.78 -27.01 -21.56
C GLY A 225 63.86 -25.94 -21.41
N GLN A 226 63.45 -24.72 -21.06
CA GLN A 226 64.26 -23.83 -20.23
C GLN A 226 63.37 -23.16 -19.18
N GLN A 227 63.72 -23.34 -17.91
CA GLN A 227 63.22 -22.49 -16.83
C GLN A 227 63.70 -21.07 -17.09
N LEU A 228 62.78 -20.11 -17.05
CA LEU A 228 63.10 -18.70 -17.11
C LEU A 228 62.45 -18.01 -15.91
N LEU A 229 63.30 -17.33 -15.14
CA LEU A 229 62.93 -16.58 -13.94
C LEU A 229 61.89 -15.50 -14.27
N GLY A 230 61.13 -15.10 -13.25
CA GLY A 230 59.93 -14.29 -13.39
C GLY A 230 60.14 -13.02 -14.23
N LEU A 231 59.36 -12.92 -15.31
CA LEU A 231 58.92 -11.63 -15.81
C LEU A 231 58.09 -10.96 -14.70
N PRO A 232 58.15 -9.62 -14.53
CA PRO A 232 57.21 -8.93 -13.66
C PRO A 232 55.80 -9.26 -14.13
N GLY A 233 54.97 -9.74 -13.20
CA GLY A 233 53.60 -10.13 -13.53
C GLY A 233 52.88 -8.97 -14.22
N SER A 234 52.16 -9.27 -15.30
CA SER A 234 51.15 -8.35 -15.80
C SER A 234 50.28 -7.90 -14.63
N PRO A 235 49.89 -6.61 -14.52
CA PRO A 235 49.10 -6.13 -13.40
C PRO A 235 47.89 -7.04 -13.26
N SER A 236 47.82 -7.79 -12.15
CA SER A 236 46.78 -8.80 -11.98
C SER A 236 45.44 -8.09 -12.07
N ALA A 237 44.56 -8.57 -12.97
CA ALA A 237 43.25 -7.95 -13.16
C ALA A 237 42.59 -7.74 -11.79
N PRO A 238 42.03 -6.54 -11.53
CA PRO A 238 41.49 -6.23 -10.21
C PRO A 238 40.44 -7.27 -9.81
N PRO A 239 40.39 -7.68 -8.53
CA PRO A 239 39.49 -8.72 -8.08
C PRO A 239 38.04 -8.30 -8.36
N PRO A 240 37.16 -9.23 -8.78
CA PRO A 240 35.81 -8.87 -9.17
C PRO A 240 34.97 -8.36 -7.97
N VAL A 241 33.92 -7.64 -8.30
CA VAL A 241 32.87 -7.20 -7.38
C VAL A 241 31.66 -8.11 -7.55
N LEU A 242 31.17 -8.71 -6.47
CA LEU A 242 29.87 -9.40 -6.50
C LEU A 242 28.76 -8.36 -6.30
N LEU A 243 27.81 -8.31 -7.22
CA LEU A 243 26.65 -7.41 -7.13
C LEU A 243 25.40 -8.25 -6.88
N TRP A 244 24.90 -8.22 -5.63
CA TRP A 244 23.85 -9.12 -5.15
C TRP A 244 22.45 -8.51 -5.28
N PHE A 245 21.76 -8.94 -6.33
CA PHE A 245 20.38 -8.57 -6.64
C PHE A 245 19.37 -9.39 -5.84
N ARG A 246 18.28 -8.74 -5.41
CA ARG A 246 17.13 -9.30 -4.69
C ARG A 246 15.83 -8.69 -5.21
N ARG A 247 15.40 -7.54 -4.66
CA ARG A 247 14.15 -6.81 -5.01
C ARG A 247 14.46 -5.45 -5.63
N ASP A 248 15.38 -5.46 -6.58
CA ASP A 248 16.02 -4.32 -7.23
C ASP A 248 16.37 -4.68 -8.69
N LEU A 249 15.46 -5.40 -9.35
CA LEU A 249 15.64 -6.00 -10.69
C LEU A 249 15.52 -4.95 -11.81
N ARG A 250 16.43 -3.97 -11.79
CA ARG A 250 16.49 -2.84 -12.74
C ARG A 250 17.92 -2.35 -12.95
N LEU A 251 18.15 -1.76 -14.12
CA LEU A 251 19.38 -1.05 -14.48
C LEU A 251 19.28 0.45 -14.15
N CYS A 252 18.10 1.05 -14.34
CA CYS A 252 17.80 2.45 -14.07
C CYS A 252 17.81 2.74 -12.56
N ASP A 253 18.44 3.84 -12.15
CA ASP A 253 18.48 4.34 -10.77
C ASP A 253 18.79 3.28 -9.72
N ASN A 254 19.85 2.49 -9.95
CA ASN A 254 20.31 1.42 -9.07
C ASN A 254 21.63 1.81 -8.38
N PRO A 255 21.61 2.24 -7.10
CA PRO A 255 22.82 2.71 -6.40
C PRO A 255 23.90 1.65 -6.23
N ALA A 256 23.54 0.39 -5.93
CA ALA A 256 24.53 -0.69 -5.83
C ALA A 256 25.20 -1.01 -7.17
N LEU A 257 24.45 -0.94 -8.27
CA LEU A 257 24.97 -1.09 -9.63
C LEU A 257 25.96 0.04 -9.98
N MET A 258 25.60 1.30 -9.71
CA MET A 258 26.49 2.44 -9.96
C MET A 258 27.74 2.40 -9.05
N GLY A 259 27.56 2.07 -7.77
CA GLY A 259 28.66 1.86 -6.84
C GLY A 259 29.60 0.71 -7.26
N SER A 260 29.13 -0.27 -8.03
CA SER A 260 29.99 -1.33 -8.60
C SER A 260 30.90 -0.82 -9.71
N LEU A 261 30.46 0.19 -10.47
CA LEU A 261 31.25 0.83 -11.52
C LEU A 261 32.29 1.78 -10.95
N GLU A 262 31.98 2.47 -9.84
CA GLU A 262 32.92 3.33 -9.11
C GLU A 262 34.16 2.57 -8.58
N VAL A 263 34.06 1.25 -8.34
CA VAL A 263 35.20 0.41 -7.95
C VAL A 263 36.18 0.18 -9.11
N GLY A 264 35.75 0.32 -10.37
CA GLY A 264 36.60 0.17 -11.55
C GLY A 264 37.09 -1.27 -11.82
N ALA A 265 36.40 -2.28 -11.27
CA ALA A 265 36.75 -3.70 -11.39
C ALA A 265 35.63 -4.50 -12.08
N PRO A 266 35.90 -5.72 -12.59
CA PRO A 266 34.88 -6.58 -13.18
C PRO A 266 33.71 -6.86 -12.23
N VAL A 267 32.48 -6.73 -12.72
CA VAL A 267 31.25 -6.92 -11.95
C VAL A 267 30.63 -8.28 -12.28
N ILE A 268 30.22 -9.01 -11.25
CA ILE A 268 29.50 -10.28 -11.35
C ILE A 268 28.12 -10.09 -10.70
N PRO A 269 27.06 -9.83 -11.51
CA PRO A 269 25.69 -9.87 -11.04
C PRO A 269 25.31 -11.26 -10.54
N VAL A 270 24.82 -11.36 -9.31
CA VAL A 270 24.37 -12.61 -8.68
C VAL A 270 22.96 -12.47 -8.12
N PHE A 271 22.13 -13.48 -8.31
CA PHE A 271 20.83 -13.63 -7.64
C PHE A 271 20.81 -14.95 -6.88
N ILE A 272 20.58 -14.89 -5.56
CA ILE A 272 20.59 -16.06 -4.68
C ILE A 272 19.16 -16.31 -4.19
N TRP A 273 18.62 -17.49 -4.52
CA TRP A 273 17.33 -17.93 -4.00
C TRP A 273 17.52 -18.80 -2.76
N SER A 274 17.23 -18.25 -1.58
CA SER A 274 16.96 -19.01 -0.36
C SER A 274 15.51 -18.80 0.08
N PRO A 275 14.59 -19.78 -0.15
CA PRO A 275 13.21 -19.63 0.26
C PRO A 275 13.08 -19.56 1.78
N GLU A 276 13.94 -20.25 2.53
CA GLU A 276 13.89 -20.31 4.00
C GLU A 276 14.23 -18.94 4.64
N GLU A 277 15.05 -18.12 3.97
CA GLU A 277 15.32 -16.75 4.39
C GLU A 277 14.23 -15.75 3.93
N GLU A 278 13.71 -15.89 2.70
CA GLU A 278 12.68 -14.98 2.17
C GLU A 278 11.30 -15.17 2.84
N GLU A 279 10.94 -16.39 3.23
CA GLU A 279 9.62 -16.74 3.78
C GLU A 279 9.41 -16.31 5.26
N GLY A 280 10.46 -15.82 5.94
CA GLY A 280 10.39 -15.19 7.26
C GLY A 280 9.96 -16.10 8.44
N PRO A 281 9.92 -15.55 9.66
CA PRO A 281 9.46 -16.30 10.83
C PRO A 281 7.92 -16.44 10.83
N GLY A 282 7.43 -17.62 10.45
CA GLY A 282 6.04 -18.01 10.65
C GLY A 282 5.28 -18.41 9.38
N ILE A 283 4.22 -19.20 9.56
CA ILE A 283 3.46 -19.85 8.47
C ILE A 283 2.73 -18.85 7.54
N THR A 284 2.62 -17.58 7.94
CA THR A 284 1.88 -16.52 7.22
C THR A 284 2.69 -15.76 6.17
N VAL A 285 4.03 -15.88 6.15
CA VAL A 285 4.92 -14.96 5.41
C VAL A 285 5.59 -15.65 4.21
N ALA A 286 5.20 -16.89 3.90
CA ALA A 286 5.71 -17.58 2.73
C ALA A 286 5.34 -16.85 1.42
N MET A 287 6.34 -16.42 0.64
CA MET A 287 6.13 -15.71 -0.62
C MET A 287 5.19 -16.51 -1.54
N GLY A 288 4.09 -15.88 -1.95
CA GLY A 288 3.00 -16.56 -2.65
C GLY A 288 3.31 -17.13 -4.01
N GLY A 289 2.40 -17.97 -4.53
CA GLY A 289 2.46 -18.46 -5.90
C GLY A 289 2.55 -17.32 -6.92
N ALA A 290 1.72 -16.28 -6.78
CA ALA A 290 1.68 -15.15 -7.71
C ALA A 290 2.99 -14.33 -7.71
N CYS A 291 3.52 -13.98 -6.53
CA CYS A 291 4.82 -13.29 -6.42
C CYS A 291 5.99 -14.16 -6.90
N LYS A 292 6.04 -15.46 -6.57
CA LYS A 292 7.08 -16.38 -7.09
C LYS A 292 7.03 -16.48 -8.61
N TYR A 293 5.83 -16.54 -9.21
CA TYR A 293 5.68 -16.53 -10.66
C TYR A 293 6.13 -15.21 -11.29
N TRP A 294 5.75 -14.06 -10.71
CA TRP A 294 6.23 -12.75 -11.16
C TRP A 294 7.76 -12.67 -11.10
N LEU A 295 8.36 -13.03 -9.97
CA LEU A 295 9.81 -13.01 -9.76
C LEU A 295 10.55 -13.82 -10.82
N HIS A 296 10.06 -15.02 -11.18
CA HIS A 296 10.64 -15.81 -12.27
C HIS A 296 10.61 -15.07 -13.61
N GLN A 297 9.48 -14.46 -13.99
CA GLN A 297 9.39 -13.71 -15.25
C GLN A 297 10.28 -12.46 -15.23
N ALA A 298 10.27 -11.71 -14.12
CA ALA A 298 11.11 -10.52 -13.94
C ALA A 298 12.61 -10.84 -14.00
N LEU A 299 13.05 -11.95 -13.39
CA LEU A 299 14.44 -12.42 -13.50
C LEU A 299 14.81 -12.82 -14.93
N SER A 300 13.90 -13.43 -15.69
CA SER A 300 14.12 -13.76 -17.11
C SER A 300 14.27 -12.50 -17.98
N CYS A 301 13.40 -11.50 -17.77
CA CYS A 301 13.50 -10.20 -18.43
C CYS A 301 14.79 -9.46 -18.04
N PHE A 302 15.13 -9.43 -16.75
CA PHE A 302 16.30 -8.73 -16.23
C PHE A 302 17.62 -9.38 -16.69
N CYS A 303 17.68 -10.71 -16.80
CA CYS A 303 18.80 -11.42 -17.44
C CYS A 303 19.01 -10.95 -18.89
N SER A 304 17.91 -10.83 -19.66
CA SER A 304 17.96 -10.33 -21.04
C SER A 304 18.43 -8.86 -21.12
N SER A 305 18.08 -8.03 -20.14
CA SER A 305 18.56 -6.64 -20.05
C SER A 305 20.04 -6.54 -19.68
N LEU A 306 20.55 -7.42 -18.81
CA LEU A 306 21.98 -7.50 -18.49
C LEU A 306 22.82 -8.01 -19.67
N GLU A 307 22.34 -9.00 -20.42
CA GLU A 307 23.00 -9.52 -21.63
C GLU A 307 23.13 -8.44 -22.72
N ARG A 308 22.13 -7.57 -22.83
CA ARG A 308 22.13 -6.42 -23.77
C ARG A 308 23.26 -5.43 -23.52
N ILE A 309 23.66 -5.24 -22.25
CA ILE A 309 24.79 -4.39 -21.85
C ILE A 309 26.11 -5.18 -21.66
N GLY A 310 26.16 -6.38 -22.24
CA GLY A 310 27.35 -7.24 -22.27
C GLY A 310 27.62 -8.01 -20.98
N SER A 311 26.70 -8.03 -20.01
CA SER A 311 26.84 -8.72 -18.73
C SER A 311 26.01 -10.03 -18.68
N HIS A 312 25.94 -10.67 -17.52
CA HIS A 312 25.14 -11.88 -17.30
C HIS A 312 24.72 -11.98 -15.83
N LEU A 313 23.56 -12.60 -15.55
CA LEU A 313 23.06 -12.81 -14.19
C LEU A 313 23.28 -14.25 -13.74
N VAL A 314 24.16 -14.44 -12.75
CA VAL A 314 24.43 -15.76 -12.17
C VAL A 314 23.34 -16.11 -11.16
N PHE A 315 22.45 -17.03 -11.54
CA PHE A 315 21.46 -17.57 -10.61
C PHE A 315 22.08 -18.65 -9.72
N LEU A 316 21.81 -18.56 -8.43
CA LEU A 316 22.22 -19.53 -7.43
C LEU A 316 21.04 -19.91 -6.56
N LYS A 317 21.11 -21.12 -6.01
CA LYS A 317 20.14 -21.65 -5.08
C LYS A 317 20.90 -22.04 -3.83
N ALA A 318 20.49 -21.49 -2.69
CA ALA A 318 21.06 -21.89 -1.43
C ALA A 318 20.63 -23.35 -1.16
N ASN A 319 21.59 -24.28 -1.25
CA ASN A 319 21.34 -25.70 -1.06
C ASN A 319 21.40 -26.02 0.45
N ARG A 320 20.56 -26.96 0.90
CA ARG A 320 20.70 -27.53 2.24
C ARG A 320 21.89 -28.50 2.25
N GLU A 321 22.86 -28.26 3.12
CA GLU A 321 23.87 -29.26 3.47
C GLU A 321 23.44 -30.00 4.75
N GLY A 322 23.10 -31.28 4.61
CA GLY A 322 22.64 -32.10 5.73
C GLY A 322 21.34 -31.58 6.35
N ASN A 323 21.38 -31.29 7.65
CA ASN A 323 20.25 -30.77 8.44
C ASN A 323 20.25 -29.24 8.55
N GLU A 324 21.23 -28.54 7.98
CA GLU A 324 21.31 -27.08 8.07
C GLU A 324 20.59 -26.37 6.90
N VAL A 325 20.01 -25.22 7.23
CA VAL A 325 19.29 -24.33 6.30
C VAL A 325 20.27 -23.76 5.28
N GLY A 326 19.90 -23.80 4.01
CA GLY A 326 20.73 -23.23 2.94
C GLY A 326 20.73 -21.71 3.04
N SER A 327 21.85 -21.11 3.43
CA SER A 327 21.96 -19.65 3.64
C SER A 327 22.54 -18.90 2.44
N SER A 328 22.10 -17.65 2.25
CA SER A 328 22.73 -16.74 1.30
C SER A 328 24.17 -16.43 1.71
N LEU A 329 24.47 -16.42 3.01
CA LEU A 329 25.84 -16.25 3.52
C LEU A 329 26.79 -17.34 3.01
N GLN A 330 26.45 -18.62 3.16
CA GLN A 330 27.31 -19.70 2.73
C GLN A 330 27.56 -19.64 1.21
N THR A 331 26.49 -19.40 0.45
CA THR A 331 26.54 -19.22 -1.01
C THR A 331 27.48 -18.06 -1.42
N LEU A 332 27.43 -16.92 -0.71
CA LEU A 332 28.33 -15.78 -0.95
C LEU A 332 29.78 -16.09 -0.58
N LYS A 333 30.03 -16.84 0.50
CA LYS A 333 31.39 -17.27 0.88
C LYS A 333 32.02 -18.20 -0.16
N GLU A 334 31.22 -19.09 -0.74
CA GLU A 334 31.67 -19.98 -1.82
C GLU A 334 32.01 -19.17 -3.07
N LEU A 335 31.14 -18.26 -3.49
CA LEU A 335 31.41 -17.33 -4.60
C LEU A 335 32.66 -16.48 -4.39
N VAL A 336 32.88 -15.93 -3.19
CA VAL A 336 34.07 -15.15 -2.85
C VAL A 336 35.34 -16.00 -3.04
N LYS A 337 35.31 -17.27 -2.60
CA LYS A 337 36.44 -18.20 -2.75
C LYS A 337 36.67 -18.62 -4.20
N GLU A 338 35.61 -18.85 -4.97
CA GLU A 338 35.68 -19.22 -6.39
C GLU A 338 36.20 -18.08 -7.27
N THR A 339 35.65 -16.88 -7.08
CA THR A 339 35.92 -15.71 -7.95
C THR A 339 37.11 -14.85 -7.47
N GLY A 340 37.55 -15.01 -6.23
CA GLY A 340 38.54 -14.14 -5.60
C GLY A 340 38.05 -12.72 -5.33
N ALA A 341 36.73 -12.50 -5.35
CA ALA A 341 36.11 -11.20 -5.12
C ALA A 341 36.47 -10.64 -3.73
N ARG A 342 36.73 -9.33 -3.67
CA ARG A 342 37.02 -8.61 -2.41
C ARG A 342 35.96 -7.61 -1.99
N THR A 343 34.93 -7.43 -2.82
CA THR A 343 33.86 -6.47 -2.58
C THR A 343 32.51 -7.11 -2.92
N VAL A 344 31.53 -6.97 -2.01
CA VAL A 344 30.13 -7.35 -2.22
C VAL A 344 29.25 -6.12 -2.08
N LEU A 345 28.45 -5.82 -3.09
CA LEU A 345 27.56 -4.66 -3.13
C LEU A 345 26.10 -5.11 -3.27
N ALA A 346 25.19 -4.39 -2.61
CA ALA A 346 23.78 -4.76 -2.49
C ALA A 346 22.91 -3.53 -2.22
N ASN A 347 21.67 -3.47 -2.71
CA ASN A 347 20.69 -2.50 -2.19
C ASN A 347 20.02 -3.03 -0.91
N ALA A 348 19.53 -2.16 -0.03
CA ALA A 348 18.93 -2.52 1.26
C ALA A 348 17.51 -3.10 1.11
N LEU A 349 17.22 -4.13 1.92
CA LEU A 349 15.86 -4.59 2.24
C LEU A 349 15.51 -4.20 3.68
N TYR A 350 14.22 -4.17 4.01
CA TYR A 350 13.71 -3.53 5.24
C TYR A 350 12.80 -4.41 6.10
N GLU A 351 12.49 -5.63 5.65
CA GLU A 351 11.91 -6.69 6.46
C GLU A 351 12.90 -7.09 7.57
N PRO A 352 12.49 -7.14 8.86
CA PRO A 352 13.40 -7.35 9.99
C PRO A 352 14.31 -8.58 9.85
N TRP A 353 13.78 -9.73 9.45
CA TRP A 353 14.56 -10.96 9.25
C TRP A 353 15.53 -10.88 8.06
N LEU A 354 15.20 -10.13 7.01
CA LEU A 354 16.11 -9.89 5.87
C LEU A 354 17.19 -8.88 6.24
N LYS A 355 16.89 -7.91 7.09
CA LYS A 355 17.88 -6.98 7.65
C LYS A 355 18.85 -7.71 8.59
N GLU A 356 18.35 -8.60 9.45
CA GLU A 356 19.18 -9.46 10.32
C GLU A 356 20.07 -10.40 9.49
N ARG A 357 19.54 -11.01 8.42
CA ARG A 357 20.34 -11.77 7.43
C ARG A 357 21.45 -10.90 6.83
N ASP A 358 21.11 -9.73 6.30
CA ASP A 358 22.07 -8.87 5.62
C ASP A 358 23.16 -8.36 6.59
N ASP A 359 22.82 -8.04 7.85
CA ASP A 359 23.79 -7.69 8.90
C ASP A 359 24.72 -8.88 9.26
N ALA A 360 24.18 -10.09 9.36
CA ALA A 360 24.96 -11.30 9.57
C ALA A 360 25.92 -11.58 8.39
N VAL A 361 25.45 -11.37 7.15
CA VAL A 361 26.26 -11.49 5.94
C VAL A 361 27.42 -10.48 5.94
N VAL A 362 27.11 -9.19 6.15
CA VAL A 362 28.12 -8.11 6.22
C VAL A 362 29.15 -8.40 7.31
N SER A 363 28.71 -8.75 8.53
CA SER A 363 29.62 -9.05 9.65
C SER A 363 30.52 -10.26 9.39
N ALA A 364 30.00 -11.30 8.73
CA ALA A 364 30.76 -12.52 8.45
C ALA A 364 31.78 -12.32 7.32
N LEU A 365 31.41 -11.61 6.25
CA LEU A 365 32.30 -11.33 5.12
C LEU A 365 33.41 -10.31 5.47
N GLN A 366 33.09 -9.28 6.26
CA GLN A 366 34.10 -8.32 6.76
C GLN A 366 35.16 -9.00 7.65
N LYS A 367 34.79 -10.02 8.44
CA LYS A 367 35.75 -10.84 9.22
C LYS A 367 36.70 -11.66 8.35
N GLU A 368 36.29 -11.97 7.12
CA GLU A 368 37.12 -12.66 6.11
C GLU A 368 37.88 -11.66 5.19
N GLY A 369 37.83 -10.36 5.50
CA GLY A 369 38.55 -9.31 4.76
C GLY A 369 37.86 -8.84 3.48
N VAL A 370 36.57 -9.17 3.30
CA VAL A 370 35.76 -8.76 2.15
C VAL A 370 34.99 -7.48 2.50
N GLU A 371 35.17 -6.44 1.70
CA GLU A 371 34.39 -5.21 1.83
C GLU A 371 32.93 -5.45 1.45
N CYS A 372 31.99 -4.99 2.29
CA CYS A 372 30.57 -5.08 2.00
C CYS A 372 29.95 -3.68 2.12
N ARG A 373 29.21 -3.23 1.09
CA ARG A 373 28.42 -1.98 1.14
C ARG A 373 26.98 -2.24 0.76
N VAL A 374 26.06 -1.70 1.56
CA VAL A 374 24.61 -1.82 1.34
C VAL A 374 24.02 -0.43 1.15
N PHE A 375 23.28 -0.21 0.06
CA PHE A 375 22.79 1.10 -0.35
C PHE A 375 21.27 1.25 -0.17
N HIS A 376 20.81 2.39 0.35
CA HIS A 376 19.37 2.73 0.38
C HIS A 376 18.80 2.90 -1.03
N SER A 377 17.68 2.25 -1.35
CA SER A 377 17.08 2.31 -2.69
C SER A 377 15.58 1.98 -2.78
N TYR A 378 15.08 1.09 -1.92
CA TYR A 378 13.71 0.54 -2.03
C TYR A 378 12.59 1.51 -1.59
N CYS A 379 12.87 2.34 -0.58
CA CYS A 379 11.97 3.42 -0.11
C CYS A 379 12.47 4.80 -0.60
N LEU A 380 11.67 5.86 -0.43
CA LEU A 380 12.08 7.27 -0.62
C LEU A 380 12.81 7.85 0.59
N ARG A 381 12.52 7.33 1.79
CA ARG A 381 13.27 7.58 3.02
C ARG A 381 13.72 6.25 3.59
N ASP A 382 14.90 6.21 4.22
CA ASP A 382 15.29 5.02 4.97
C ASP A 382 14.39 4.91 6.23
N PRO A 383 13.61 3.82 6.40
CA PRO A 383 12.76 3.61 7.57
C PRO A 383 13.50 3.68 8.91
N TYR A 384 14.77 3.31 8.96
CA TYR A 384 15.57 3.44 10.18
C TYR A 384 15.95 4.89 10.49
N SER A 385 16.02 5.78 9.48
CA SER A 385 16.35 7.21 9.67
C SER A 385 15.18 8.11 10.12
N VAL A 386 13.93 7.63 10.07
CA VAL A 386 12.75 8.45 10.39
C VAL A 386 12.57 8.58 11.90
N SER A 387 12.70 9.81 12.42
CA SER A 387 12.55 10.16 13.85
C SER A 387 11.23 10.85 14.16
N THR A 388 10.68 10.58 15.35
CA THR A 388 9.51 11.27 15.92
C THR A 388 9.85 12.56 16.67
N GLU A 389 11.13 12.89 16.81
CA GLU A 389 11.63 14.08 17.50
C GLU A 389 11.08 15.38 16.88
N GLY A 390 10.73 16.35 17.74
CA GLY A 390 10.08 17.61 17.34
C GLY A 390 8.60 17.49 16.91
N VAL A 391 8.09 16.28 16.64
CA VAL A 391 6.68 16.03 16.24
C VAL A 391 5.89 15.32 17.35
N GLY A 392 6.55 14.52 18.17
CA GLY A 392 5.95 13.69 19.21
C GLY A 392 5.34 12.40 18.65
N LEU A 393 4.54 11.69 19.45
CA LEU A 393 3.96 10.38 19.07
C LEU A 393 2.46 10.44 18.69
N ARG A 394 1.83 11.62 18.72
CA ARG A 394 0.39 11.78 18.50
C ARG A 394 0.02 11.50 17.04
N GLY A 395 -0.68 10.40 16.80
CA GLY A 395 -1.14 10.01 15.46
C GLY A 395 -0.15 9.18 14.64
N ILE A 396 0.80 8.49 15.30
CA ILE A 396 1.87 7.67 14.69
C ILE A 396 1.42 6.69 13.60
N GLY A 397 0.20 6.16 13.69
CA GLY A 397 -0.37 5.27 12.67
C GLY A 397 -0.70 5.94 11.33
N SER A 398 -0.75 7.27 11.28
CA SER A 398 -1.27 8.03 10.14
C SER A 398 -0.18 8.54 9.21
N VAL A 399 -0.46 8.51 7.90
CA VAL A 399 0.47 9.05 6.88
C VAL A 399 0.69 10.56 7.01
N SER A 400 -0.26 11.32 7.59
CA SER A 400 -0.05 12.75 7.87
C SER A 400 1.05 12.95 8.91
N HIS A 401 1.05 12.16 9.99
CA HIS A 401 2.08 12.20 11.03
C HIS A 401 3.45 11.82 10.46
N PHE A 402 3.53 10.71 9.72
CA PHE A 402 4.77 10.28 9.04
C PHE A 402 5.34 11.34 8.10
N MET A 403 4.49 12.00 7.31
CA MET A 403 4.92 13.11 6.45
C MET A 403 5.43 14.31 7.26
N SER A 404 4.85 14.61 8.43
CA SER A 404 5.37 15.62 9.36
C SER A 404 6.75 15.21 9.92
N CYS A 405 6.93 13.97 10.36
CA CYS A 405 8.25 13.45 10.79
C CYS A 405 9.30 13.60 9.69
N CYS A 406 8.98 13.20 8.45
CA CYS A 406 9.87 13.31 7.29
C CYS A 406 10.16 14.76 6.83
N LYS A 407 9.34 15.73 7.27
CA LYS A 407 9.53 17.18 7.04
C LYS A 407 10.34 17.82 8.15
N GLN A 408 10.07 17.48 9.40
CA GLN A 408 10.76 17.99 10.59
C GLN A 408 12.19 17.47 10.69
N ASN A 409 12.39 16.19 10.35
CA ASN A 409 13.67 15.50 10.39
C ASN A 409 14.08 15.10 8.96
N PRO A 410 14.50 16.05 8.10
CA PRO A 410 14.86 15.76 6.73
C PRO A 410 16.20 15.01 6.66
N SER A 411 16.18 13.79 6.11
CA SER A 411 17.41 13.13 5.64
C SER A 411 17.95 13.82 4.38
N SER A 412 19.09 13.32 3.86
CA SER A 412 19.66 13.66 2.56
C SER A 412 18.60 13.93 1.47
N THR A 413 18.87 14.93 0.64
CA THR A 413 17.95 15.33 -0.43
C THR A 413 17.73 14.20 -1.42
N LEU A 414 16.48 14.05 -1.88
CA LEU A 414 16.13 13.15 -2.97
C LEU A 414 16.73 13.69 -4.28
N GLY A 415 17.99 13.33 -4.54
CA GLY A 415 18.73 13.74 -5.73
C GLY A 415 18.15 13.15 -7.03
N VAL A 416 18.70 13.59 -8.16
CA VAL A 416 18.32 13.12 -9.50
C VAL A 416 18.49 11.59 -9.61
N PRO A 417 17.52 10.83 -10.18
CA PRO A 417 17.70 9.42 -10.49
C PRO A 417 18.96 9.17 -11.32
N LEU A 418 19.62 8.03 -11.13
CA LEU A 418 20.84 7.68 -11.86
C LEU A 418 20.49 7.01 -13.19
N ASP A 419 21.08 7.47 -14.30
CA ASP A 419 20.90 6.83 -15.61
C ASP A 419 21.45 5.39 -15.62
N PRO A 420 20.86 4.46 -16.41
CA PRO A 420 21.36 3.09 -16.53
C PRO A 420 22.73 3.06 -17.24
N PRO A 421 23.63 2.13 -16.85
CA PRO A 421 24.93 2.02 -17.50
C PRO A 421 24.84 1.41 -18.91
N VAL A 422 25.66 1.92 -19.83
CA VAL A 422 25.73 1.45 -21.23
C VAL A 422 26.39 0.06 -21.34
N SER A 423 27.30 -0.27 -20.43
CA SER A 423 28.03 -1.53 -20.36
C SER A 423 28.53 -1.81 -18.96
N LEU A 424 28.63 -3.08 -18.55
CA LEU A 424 29.33 -3.48 -17.33
C LEU A 424 30.68 -4.14 -17.65
N PRO A 425 31.76 -3.86 -16.90
CA PRO A 425 33.02 -4.58 -17.05
C PRO A 425 32.84 -6.04 -16.60
N THR A 426 33.14 -7.00 -17.46
CA THR A 426 32.92 -8.44 -17.17
C THR A 426 34.20 -9.16 -16.75
N PRO A 427 34.12 -10.22 -15.93
CA PRO A 427 35.27 -11.07 -15.64
C PRO A 427 35.71 -11.87 -16.87
N SER A 428 36.95 -12.34 -16.89
CA SER A 428 37.43 -13.29 -17.91
C SER A 428 36.88 -14.72 -17.71
N HIS A 429 36.47 -15.05 -16.49
CA HIS A 429 35.87 -16.32 -16.11
C HIS A 429 34.62 -16.03 -15.26
N TRP A 430 33.48 -16.57 -15.68
CA TRP A 430 32.23 -16.49 -14.92
C TRP A 430 32.13 -17.69 -13.94
N PRO A 431 31.63 -17.48 -12.71
CA PRO A 431 31.38 -18.57 -11.78
C PRO A 431 30.23 -19.47 -12.26
N GLN A 432 30.17 -20.70 -11.75
CA GLN A 432 29.15 -21.66 -12.19
C GLN A 432 27.75 -21.34 -11.61
N GLY A 433 26.86 -20.81 -12.45
CA GLY A 433 25.44 -20.63 -12.13
C GLY A 433 24.57 -21.86 -12.36
N ALA A 434 23.31 -21.77 -11.93
CA ALA A 434 22.25 -22.73 -12.21
C ALA A 434 21.21 -22.16 -13.20
N PRO A 435 20.50 -22.98 -13.99
CA PRO A 435 19.39 -22.49 -14.82
C PRO A 435 18.22 -21.94 -13.97
N LEU A 436 17.59 -20.85 -14.41
CA LEU A 436 16.48 -20.18 -13.69
C LEU A 436 15.35 -21.14 -13.26
N ASP A 437 15.03 -22.15 -14.07
CA ASP A 437 14.02 -23.17 -13.76
C ASP A 437 14.34 -23.98 -12.48
N THR A 438 15.62 -24.18 -12.14
CA THR A 438 16.01 -24.99 -10.98
C THR A 438 15.72 -24.30 -9.65
N LEU A 439 15.53 -22.96 -9.66
CA LEU A 439 15.07 -22.21 -8.49
C LEU A 439 13.66 -22.66 -8.08
N GLY A 440 12.83 -23.06 -9.05
CA GLY A 440 11.50 -23.64 -8.81
C GLY A 440 10.40 -22.60 -8.52
N LEU A 441 10.63 -21.35 -8.90
CA LEU A 441 9.73 -20.22 -8.68
C LEU A 441 8.39 -20.34 -9.46
N ALA A 442 8.43 -20.71 -10.74
CA ALA A 442 7.23 -20.84 -11.60
C ALA A 442 6.63 -22.28 -11.60
N ARG A 443 6.64 -22.99 -10.47
CA ARG A 443 6.15 -24.38 -10.39
C ARG A 443 4.62 -24.45 -10.52
N MET A 444 4.16 -25.14 -11.57
CA MET A 444 2.74 -25.38 -11.82
C MET A 444 2.28 -26.76 -11.28
N PRO A 445 1.10 -26.87 -10.65
CA PRO A 445 0.57 -28.13 -10.17
C PRO A 445 0.17 -29.05 -11.35
N ARG A 446 0.45 -30.34 -11.21
CA ARG A 446 0.05 -31.38 -12.19
C ARG A 446 -1.10 -32.23 -11.65
N ARG A 447 -2.02 -32.57 -12.54
CA ARG A 447 -3.10 -33.53 -12.28
C ARG A 447 -2.59 -34.97 -12.33
N LYS A 448 -3.41 -35.91 -11.86
CA LYS A 448 -3.12 -37.36 -11.87
C LYS A 448 -2.93 -37.95 -13.29
N ASP A 449 -3.50 -37.30 -14.30
CA ASP A 449 -3.36 -37.64 -15.73
C ASP A 449 -2.08 -37.06 -16.38
N GLY A 450 -1.24 -36.36 -15.60
CA GLY A 450 -0.02 -35.70 -16.07
C GLY A 450 -0.23 -34.28 -16.63
N THR A 451 -1.47 -33.82 -16.79
CA THR A 451 -1.74 -32.46 -17.31
C THR A 451 -1.36 -31.38 -16.29
N THR A 452 -0.64 -30.36 -16.77
CA THR A 452 -0.25 -29.19 -15.96
C THR A 452 -1.39 -28.18 -15.92
N ILE A 453 -1.75 -27.68 -14.74
CA ILE A 453 -2.72 -26.59 -14.59
C ILE A 453 -1.95 -25.26 -14.60
N ASP A 454 -1.93 -24.59 -15.76
CA ASP A 454 -1.40 -23.22 -15.88
C ASP A 454 -2.41 -22.20 -15.33
N TRP A 455 -2.37 -21.99 -14.01
CA TRP A 455 -3.19 -20.98 -13.34
C TRP A 455 -2.70 -19.55 -13.65
N ALA A 456 -1.44 -19.38 -14.07
CA ALA A 456 -0.83 -18.09 -14.35
C ALA A 456 -1.05 -17.57 -15.78
N ALA A 457 -1.74 -18.32 -16.64
CA ALA A 457 -1.98 -17.96 -18.05
C ALA A 457 -2.55 -16.53 -18.22
N ASN A 458 -3.56 -16.18 -17.41
CA ASN A 458 -4.20 -14.86 -17.47
C ASN A 458 -3.34 -13.75 -16.82
N ILE A 459 -2.48 -14.10 -15.84
CA ILE A 459 -1.49 -13.17 -15.28
C ILE A 459 -0.45 -12.84 -16.35
N ARG A 460 0.04 -13.86 -17.08
CA ARG A 460 0.99 -13.71 -18.20
C ARG A 460 0.48 -12.79 -19.31
N THR A 461 -0.83 -12.75 -19.56
CA THR A 461 -1.43 -11.84 -20.55
C THR A 461 -1.83 -10.47 -19.99
N SER A 462 -1.87 -10.30 -18.66
CA SER A 462 -2.26 -9.04 -18.02
C SER A 462 -1.09 -8.08 -17.78
N TRP A 463 0.14 -8.61 -17.81
CA TRP A 463 1.34 -7.92 -17.36
C TRP A 463 2.49 -8.07 -18.34
N ASP A 464 3.24 -6.99 -18.49
CA ASP A 464 4.62 -7.03 -18.93
C ASP A 464 5.47 -7.20 -17.65
N PHE A 465 6.49 -8.05 -17.70
CA PHE A 465 7.35 -8.35 -16.55
C PHE A 465 8.73 -7.71 -16.67
N SER A 466 8.96 -6.83 -17.65
CA SER A 466 10.24 -6.13 -17.84
C SER A 466 10.30 -4.78 -17.12
N GLU A 467 11.51 -4.26 -16.97
CA GLU A 467 11.78 -2.88 -16.52
C GLU A 467 11.20 -1.86 -17.51
N GLU A 468 11.38 -2.09 -18.81
CA GLU A 468 10.80 -1.29 -19.89
C GLU A 468 9.26 -1.28 -19.83
N GLY A 469 8.63 -2.40 -19.49
CA GLY A 469 7.19 -2.50 -19.22
C GLY A 469 6.72 -1.70 -18.00
N ALA A 470 7.58 -1.53 -17.00
CA ALA A 470 7.32 -0.67 -15.84
C ALA A 470 7.29 0.81 -16.24
N HIS A 471 8.28 1.25 -17.03
CA HIS A 471 8.38 2.62 -17.55
C HIS A 471 7.23 2.94 -18.51
N ALA A 472 6.93 2.06 -19.48
CA ALA A 472 5.80 2.25 -20.40
C ALA A 472 4.45 2.41 -19.66
N ARG A 473 4.27 1.71 -18.54
CA ARG A 473 3.09 1.84 -17.67
C ARG A 473 3.09 3.14 -16.86
N LEU A 474 4.26 3.61 -16.41
CA LEU A 474 4.40 4.91 -15.76
C LEU A 474 4.05 6.04 -16.73
N ASP A 475 4.59 6.02 -17.95
CA ASP A 475 4.34 7.01 -18.99
C ASP A 475 2.85 7.07 -19.36
N ALA A 476 2.22 5.90 -19.61
CA ALA A 476 0.79 5.83 -19.89
C ALA A 476 -0.08 6.37 -18.74
N PHE A 477 0.35 6.19 -17.49
CA PHE A 477 -0.33 6.77 -16.34
C PHE A 477 -0.12 8.29 -16.25
N LEU A 478 1.11 8.79 -16.44
CA LEU A 478 1.44 10.21 -16.37
C LEU A 478 0.82 11.02 -17.53
N HIS A 479 0.57 10.39 -18.68
CA HIS A 479 -0.06 11.05 -19.83
C HIS A 479 -1.55 11.41 -19.61
N ASP A 480 -2.30 10.59 -18.86
CA ASP A 480 -3.77 10.76 -18.72
C ASP A 480 -4.29 10.32 -17.33
N GLY A 481 -3.97 9.09 -16.90
CA GLY A 481 -4.49 8.50 -15.66
C GLY A 481 -4.23 9.35 -14.40
N VAL A 482 -3.10 10.05 -14.35
CA VAL A 482 -2.65 10.89 -13.23
C VAL A 482 -3.59 12.07 -12.94
N TYR A 483 -4.22 12.65 -13.97
CA TYR A 483 -5.12 13.79 -13.83
C TYR A 483 -6.50 13.38 -13.28
N ARG A 484 -6.97 12.18 -13.63
CA ARG A 484 -8.20 11.58 -13.08
C ARG A 484 -7.99 10.95 -11.70
N TYR A 485 -6.77 10.53 -11.38
CA TYR A 485 -6.42 9.82 -10.14
C TYR A 485 -6.97 10.47 -8.87
N GLU A 486 -6.87 11.80 -8.74
CA GLU A 486 -7.28 12.53 -7.54
C GLU A 486 -8.78 12.28 -7.22
N LYS A 487 -9.64 12.42 -8.22
CA LYS A 487 -11.11 12.29 -8.10
C LYS A 487 -11.60 10.84 -8.26
N GLU A 488 -10.94 10.03 -9.09
CA GLU A 488 -11.53 8.80 -9.63
C GLU A 488 -10.73 7.52 -9.39
N SER A 489 -9.62 7.55 -8.65
CA SER A 489 -8.85 6.33 -8.28
C SER A 489 -9.62 5.24 -7.52
N GLY A 490 -10.83 5.57 -7.02
CA GLY A 490 -11.76 4.59 -6.43
C GLY A 490 -12.64 3.85 -7.45
N ARG A 491 -12.59 4.20 -8.74
CA ARG A 491 -13.29 3.48 -9.81
C ARG A 491 -12.58 2.15 -10.10
N ALA A 492 -13.35 1.07 -10.06
CA ALA A 492 -12.91 -0.27 -10.41
C ALA A 492 -13.18 -0.60 -11.89
N ASP A 493 -14.20 0.06 -12.47
CA ASP A 493 -14.61 -0.04 -13.87
C ASP A 493 -13.76 0.81 -14.85
N ALA A 494 -12.83 1.62 -14.34
CA ALA A 494 -11.99 2.52 -15.14
C ALA A 494 -10.50 2.41 -14.79
N PRO A 495 -9.57 2.57 -15.75
CA PRO A 495 -8.12 2.45 -15.54
C PRO A 495 -7.50 3.69 -14.87
N ASN A 496 -8.13 4.22 -13.82
CA ASN A 496 -7.78 5.48 -13.16
C ASN A 496 -6.68 5.34 -12.09
N THR A 497 -5.86 4.28 -12.15
CA THR A 497 -4.76 4.00 -11.21
C THR A 497 -3.54 3.48 -11.94
N SER A 498 -2.35 3.89 -11.51
CA SER A 498 -1.07 3.58 -12.19
C SER A 498 -0.79 2.09 -12.36
N SER A 499 -1.28 1.25 -11.43
CA SER A 499 -1.05 -0.20 -11.45
C SER A 499 0.45 -0.56 -11.44
N LEU A 500 1.27 0.29 -10.80
CA LEU A 500 2.74 0.17 -10.73
C LEU A 500 3.24 -0.64 -9.53
N SER A 501 2.36 -1.08 -8.63
CA SER A 501 2.73 -1.73 -7.37
C SER A 501 3.59 -3.01 -7.51
N PRO A 502 3.40 -3.90 -8.51
CA PRO A 502 4.29 -5.06 -8.68
C PRO A 502 5.73 -4.66 -9.01
N TYR A 503 5.88 -3.70 -9.93
CA TYR A 503 7.19 -3.20 -10.38
C TYR A 503 7.93 -2.44 -9.27
N LEU A 504 7.20 -1.75 -8.38
CA LEU A 504 7.78 -1.14 -7.18
C LEU A 504 8.23 -2.22 -6.18
N HIS A 505 7.45 -3.29 -5.98
CA HIS A 505 7.75 -4.36 -5.03
C HIS A 505 8.95 -5.23 -5.44
N PHE A 506 9.11 -5.54 -6.72
CA PHE A 506 10.31 -6.22 -7.23
C PHE A 506 11.45 -5.26 -7.62
N GLY A 507 11.29 -3.96 -7.33
CA GLY A 507 12.28 -2.92 -7.59
C GLY A 507 12.66 -2.78 -9.06
N GLN A 508 11.77 -3.12 -9.98
CA GLN A 508 11.87 -2.89 -11.42
C GLN A 508 11.63 -1.43 -11.80
N LEU A 509 10.95 -0.67 -10.93
CA LEU A 509 10.81 0.78 -11.04
C LEU A 509 11.29 1.42 -9.74
N SER A 510 12.20 2.39 -9.83
CA SER A 510 12.61 3.17 -8.66
C SER A 510 11.47 4.10 -8.21
N PRO A 511 11.19 4.20 -6.89
CA PRO A 511 10.23 5.18 -6.38
C PRO A 511 10.72 6.62 -6.55
N ARG A 512 12.04 6.82 -6.55
CA ARG A 512 12.69 8.11 -6.76
C ARG A 512 12.53 8.55 -8.22
N TRP A 513 12.69 7.62 -9.16
CA TRP A 513 12.39 7.84 -10.58
C TRP A 513 10.92 8.21 -10.80
N LEU A 514 10.00 7.41 -10.28
CA LEU A 514 8.55 7.68 -10.36
C LEU A 514 8.19 9.09 -9.84
N LEU A 515 8.77 9.50 -8.69
CA LEU A 515 8.54 10.83 -8.13
C LEU A 515 9.20 11.95 -8.96
N TRP A 516 10.33 11.67 -9.60
CA TRP A 516 11.03 12.60 -10.50
C TRP A 516 10.20 12.86 -11.76
N ASP A 517 9.77 11.82 -12.47
CA ASP A 517 8.99 11.95 -13.71
C ASP A 517 7.62 12.59 -13.45
N ALA A 518 6.96 12.26 -12.33
CA ALA A 518 5.73 12.94 -11.92
C ALA A 518 5.94 14.46 -11.74
N LYS A 519 7.06 14.89 -11.15
CA LYS A 519 7.42 16.32 -11.06
C LYS A 519 7.71 16.91 -12.45
N GLY A 520 8.44 16.19 -13.30
CA GLY A 520 8.80 16.61 -14.67
C GLY A 520 7.58 16.84 -15.56
N ALA A 521 6.60 15.94 -15.50
CA ALA A 521 5.29 16.06 -16.16
C ALA A 521 4.40 17.18 -15.58
N ARG A 522 4.92 18.01 -14.66
CA ARG A 522 4.20 19.03 -13.87
C ARG A 522 3.00 18.46 -13.07
N CYS A 523 2.98 17.15 -12.87
CA CYS A 523 1.92 16.43 -12.19
C CYS A 523 2.19 16.38 -10.68
N ARG A 524 1.48 17.21 -9.92
CA ARG A 524 1.54 17.21 -8.43
C ARG A 524 0.22 16.79 -7.75
N PRO A 525 -0.48 15.69 -8.15
CA PRO A 525 -1.67 15.25 -7.44
C PRO A 525 -1.33 14.82 -6.00
N PRO A 526 -1.82 15.52 -4.96
CA PRO A 526 -1.40 15.28 -3.57
C PRO A 526 -1.72 13.86 -3.10
N LYS A 527 -2.83 13.27 -3.57
CA LYS A 527 -3.23 11.89 -3.23
C LYS A 527 -2.27 10.84 -3.78
N PHE A 528 -1.59 11.09 -4.89
CA PHE A 528 -0.62 10.15 -5.47
C PHE A 528 0.67 10.16 -4.66
N GLN A 529 1.20 11.35 -4.34
CA GLN A 529 2.38 11.50 -3.48
C GLN A 529 2.11 10.92 -2.07
N ARG A 530 0.94 11.20 -1.50
CA ARG A 530 0.48 10.60 -0.23
C ARG A 530 0.40 9.07 -0.29
N LYS A 531 0.17 8.48 -1.47
CA LYS A 531 0.14 7.01 -1.67
C LYS A 531 1.52 6.38 -1.77
N LEU A 532 2.55 7.11 -2.22
CA LEU A 532 3.95 6.69 -2.03
C LEU A 532 4.33 6.75 -0.55
N ALA A 533 3.95 7.82 0.15
CA ALA A 533 4.18 7.96 1.59
C ALA A 533 3.49 6.85 2.42
N TRP A 534 2.36 6.29 1.96
CA TRP A 534 1.74 5.12 2.60
C TRP A 534 2.60 3.85 2.53
N ARG A 535 3.40 3.65 1.47
CA ARG A 535 4.32 2.50 1.38
C ARG A 535 5.49 2.66 2.33
N ASP A 536 6.12 3.84 2.34
CA ASP A 536 7.25 4.11 3.23
C ASP A 536 6.82 4.13 4.71
N LEU A 537 5.62 4.61 5.02
CA LEU A 537 4.98 4.47 6.34
C LEU A 537 4.85 2.99 6.75
N ALA A 538 4.46 2.11 5.83
CA ALA A 538 4.30 0.69 6.13
C ALA A 538 5.63 0.08 6.58
N TYR A 539 6.72 0.36 5.86
CA TYR A 539 8.05 -0.10 6.24
C TYR A 539 8.56 0.55 7.52
N TRP A 540 8.30 1.84 7.76
CA TRP A 540 8.60 2.48 9.04
C TRP A 540 7.87 1.77 10.20
N GLN A 541 6.57 1.49 10.07
CA GLN A 541 5.83 0.71 11.06
C GLN A 541 6.39 -0.71 11.23
N LEU A 542 6.81 -1.39 10.16
CA LEU A 542 7.42 -2.72 10.26
C LEU A 542 8.76 -2.69 11.02
N THR A 543 9.59 -1.63 10.87
CA THR A 543 10.80 -1.47 11.69
C THR A 543 10.52 -1.17 13.17
N LEU A 544 9.34 -0.64 13.49
CA LEU A 544 8.90 -0.34 14.85
C LEU A 544 8.18 -1.53 15.52
N PHE A 545 7.47 -2.33 14.73
CA PHE A 545 6.67 -3.48 15.16
C PHE A 545 6.98 -4.69 14.26
N PRO A 546 8.09 -5.43 14.51
CA PRO A 546 8.50 -6.55 13.66
C PRO A 546 7.44 -7.66 13.49
N ASP A 547 6.63 -7.91 14.53
CA ASP A 547 5.56 -8.92 14.53
C ASP A 547 4.29 -8.52 13.75
N LEU A 548 4.24 -7.30 13.17
CA LEU A 548 3.10 -6.78 12.41
C LEU A 548 2.50 -7.77 11.37
N PRO A 549 3.26 -8.64 10.67
CA PRO A 549 2.69 -9.54 9.68
C PRO A 549 1.94 -10.76 10.25
N TRP A 550 2.09 -11.10 11.53
CA TRP A 550 1.44 -12.27 12.14
C TRP A 550 0.67 -11.98 13.44
N GLU A 551 1.11 -11.03 14.27
CA GLU A 551 0.44 -10.67 15.53
C GLU A 551 -0.43 -9.41 15.42
N SER A 552 -1.61 -9.44 16.05
CA SER A 552 -2.41 -8.23 16.28
C SER A 552 -1.63 -7.23 17.13
N LEU A 553 -1.39 -6.04 16.58
CA LEU A 553 -0.58 -4.98 17.20
C LEU A 553 -1.23 -4.42 18.48
N ARG A 554 -2.56 -4.44 18.57
CA ARG A 554 -3.31 -4.25 19.83
C ARG A 554 -3.46 -5.58 20.58
N PRO A 555 -2.80 -5.77 21.74
CA PRO A 555 -2.81 -7.06 22.45
C PRO A 555 -4.19 -7.65 22.79
N PRO A 556 -5.21 -6.87 23.22
CA PRO A 556 -6.54 -7.41 23.53
C PRO A 556 -7.19 -8.19 22.38
N TYR A 557 -6.94 -7.77 21.14
CA TYR A 557 -7.61 -8.28 19.95
C TYR A 557 -7.15 -9.71 19.58
N LYS A 558 -6.15 -10.26 20.28
CA LYS A 558 -5.79 -11.69 20.25
C LYS A 558 -6.86 -12.57 20.93
N ALA A 559 -7.68 -12.01 21.82
CA ALA A 559 -8.78 -12.72 22.49
C ALA A 559 -10.09 -12.78 21.69
N LEU A 560 -10.16 -12.10 20.52
CA LEU A 560 -11.35 -12.12 19.66
C LEU A 560 -11.69 -13.54 19.17
N ARG A 561 -12.95 -13.94 19.37
CA ARG A 561 -13.46 -15.26 19.01
C ARG A 561 -14.05 -15.27 17.60
N TRP A 562 -13.17 -15.19 16.61
CA TRP A 562 -13.52 -15.24 15.20
C TRP A 562 -14.32 -16.50 14.81
N SER A 563 -15.11 -16.38 13.76
CA SER A 563 -15.78 -17.52 13.13
C SER A 563 -14.75 -18.49 12.55
N SER A 564 -15.00 -19.78 12.72
CA SER A 564 -14.20 -20.87 12.15
C SER A 564 -14.77 -21.43 10.84
N ASP A 565 -15.78 -20.76 10.25
CA ASP A 565 -16.50 -21.27 9.08
C ASP A 565 -15.64 -21.27 7.80
N ARG A 566 -15.04 -22.43 7.53
CA ARG A 566 -14.24 -22.69 6.33
C ARG A 566 -15.05 -22.69 5.04
N SER A 567 -16.38 -22.76 5.08
CA SER A 567 -17.22 -22.66 3.89
C SER A 567 -17.33 -21.20 3.42
N HIS A 568 -17.56 -20.26 4.34
CA HIS A 568 -17.53 -18.82 4.07
C HIS A 568 -16.19 -18.35 3.53
N LEU A 569 -15.07 -18.80 4.14
CA LEU A 569 -13.73 -18.49 3.64
C LEU A 569 -13.54 -18.96 2.19
N LYS A 570 -13.90 -20.21 1.88
CA LYS A 570 -13.79 -20.76 0.51
C LYS A 570 -14.72 -20.06 -0.49
N ALA A 571 -15.90 -19.62 -0.06
CA ALA A 571 -16.82 -18.86 -0.90
C ALA A 571 -16.25 -17.47 -1.24
N TRP A 572 -15.65 -16.79 -0.26
CA TRP A 572 -14.95 -15.52 -0.45
C TRP A 572 -13.75 -15.67 -1.39
N GLN A 573 -12.83 -16.60 -1.09
CA GLN A 573 -11.63 -16.87 -1.91
C GLN A 573 -11.96 -17.13 -3.40
N ARG A 574 -13.10 -17.76 -3.68
CA ARG A 574 -13.53 -18.15 -5.03
C ARG A 574 -14.43 -17.13 -5.74
N GLY A 575 -14.77 -16.01 -5.11
CA GLY A 575 -15.77 -15.07 -5.63
C GLY A 575 -17.12 -15.75 -5.87
N LYS A 576 -17.61 -16.45 -4.83
CA LYS A 576 -18.91 -17.15 -4.80
C LYS A 576 -19.73 -16.84 -3.54
N THR A 577 -19.73 -15.58 -3.10
CA THR A 577 -20.44 -15.09 -1.91
C THR A 577 -21.90 -14.74 -2.17
N GLY A 578 -22.29 -14.57 -3.44
CA GLY A 578 -23.61 -14.05 -3.83
C GLY A 578 -23.69 -12.52 -3.78
N TYR A 579 -22.58 -11.82 -3.51
CA TYR A 579 -22.46 -10.37 -3.51
C TYR A 579 -21.61 -9.92 -4.73
N PRO A 580 -22.23 -9.40 -5.81
CA PRO A 580 -21.57 -9.26 -7.11
C PRO A 580 -20.29 -8.45 -7.12
N LEU A 581 -20.21 -7.36 -6.35
CA LEU A 581 -19.01 -6.53 -6.25
C LEU A 581 -17.84 -7.26 -5.56
N VAL A 582 -18.12 -8.05 -4.53
CA VAL A 582 -17.14 -8.89 -3.83
C VAL A 582 -16.69 -10.04 -4.75
N ASP A 583 -17.65 -10.68 -5.43
CA ASP A 583 -17.38 -11.81 -6.31
C ASP A 583 -16.56 -11.40 -7.53
N ALA A 584 -16.89 -10.25 -8.14
CA ALA A 584 -16.13 -9.64 -9.23
C ALA A 584 -14.69 -9.33 -8.81
N ALA A 585 -14.49 -8.75 -7.62
CA ALA A 585 -13.18 -8.43 -7.10
C ALA A 585 -12.32 -9.68 -6.85
N MET A 586 -12.87 -10.70 -6.18
CA MET A 586 -12.13 -11.94 -5.91
C MET A 586 -11.81 -12.73 -7.19
N ARG A 587 -12.64 -12.63 -8.22
CA ARG A 587 -12.36 -13.19 -9.55
C ARG A 587 -11.31 -12.38 -10.33
N GLN A 588 -11.32 -11.05 -10.24
CA GLN A 588 -10.23 -10.22 -10.78
C GLN A 588 -8.89 -10.64 -10.17
N LEU A 589 -8.82 -10.70 -8.83
CA LEU A 589 -7.63 -11.12 -8.09
C LEU A 589 -7.10 -12.46 -8.60
N TRP A 590 -7.96 -13.48 -8.69
CA TRP A 590 -7.56 -14.80 -9.15
C TRP A 590 -7.07 -14.83 -10.60
N LEU A 591 -7.65 -14.02 -11.50
CA LEU A 591 -7.33 -14.04 -12.92
C LEU A 591 -6.14 -13.15 -13.29
N THR A 592 -5.95 -12.00 -12.64
CA THR A 592 -4.90 -11.02 -12.99
C THR A 592 -3.83 -10.87 -11.90
N GLY A 593 -3.96 -11.55 -10.76
CA GLY A 593 -3.07 -11.41 -9.61
C GLY A 593 -3.11 -10.03 -8.95
N TRP A 594 -4.13 -9.19 -9.22
CA TRP A 594 -4.14 -7.79 -8.79
C TRP A 594 -5.55 -7.25 -8.60
N MET A 595 -5.68 -6.28 -7.70
CA MET A 595 -6.96 -5.66 -7.38
C MET A 595 -6.77 -4.18 -7.02
N ASN A 596 -7.65 -3.30 -7.51
CA ASN A 596 -7.66 -1.88 -7.13
C ASN A 596 -7.83 -1.73 -5.60
N ASN A 597 -7.13 -0.77 -4.98
CA ASN A 597 -7.14 -0.53 -3.52
C ASN A 597 -8.57 -0.39 -2.95
N TYR A 598 -9.50 0.25 -3.65
CA TYR A 598 -10.89 0.42 -3.18
C TYR A 598 -11.62 -0.93 -3.13
N MET A 599 -11.37 -1.81 -4.10
CA MET A 599 -11.84 -3.20 -4.08
C MET A 599 -11.17 -4.03 -2.98
N ARG A 600 -9.86 -3.84 -2.72
CA ARG A 600 -9.17 -4.48 -1.58
C ARG A 600 -9.87 -4.15 -0.25
N HIS A 601 -10.26 -2.88 -0.05
CA HIS A 601 -11.05 -2.46 1.12
C HIS A 601 -12.45 -3.10 1.18
N VAL A 602 -13.14 -3.27 0.03
CA VAL A 602 -14.45 -3.93 -0.05
C VAL A 602 -14.35 -5.40 0.38
N VAL A 603 -13.43 -6.17 -0.20
CA VAL A 603 -13.31 -7.60 0.11
C VAL A 603 -12.78 -7.86 1.52
N ALA A 604 -11.88 -7.00 2.04
CA ALA A 604 -11.41 -7.06 3.42
C ALA A 604 -12.53 -6.72 4.43
N SER A 605 -13.30 -5.65 4.17
CA SER A 605 -14.48 -5.32 4.98
C SER A 605 -15.49 -6.46 4.98
N PHE A 606 -15.71 -7.11 3.83
CA PHE A 606 -16.61 -8.26 3.74
C PHE A 606 -16.16 -9.43 4.63
N LEU A 607 -14.87 -9.81 4.56
CA LEU A 607 -14.29 -10.88 5.36
C LEU A 607 -14.35 -10.59 6.87
N ILE A 608 -13.95 -9.39 7.28
CA ILE A 608 -13.81 -9.05 8.71
C ILE A 608 -15.16 -8.70 9.33
N ALA A 609 -15.91 -7.76 8.75
CA ALA A 609 -17.08 -7.17 9.40
C ALA A 609 -18.39 -7.95 9.19
N TYR A 610 -18.47 -8.80 8.15
CA TYR A 610 -19.71 -9.51 7.80
C TYR A 610 -19.55 -11.05 7.89
N LEU A 611 -18.46 -11.61 7.34
CA LEU A 611 -18.15 -13.03 7.55
C LEU A 611 -17.65 -13.30 8.99
N HIS A 612 -17.15 -12.29 9.69
CA HIS A 612 -16.55 -12.41 11.03
C HIS A 612 -15.38 -13.40 11.05
N LEU A 613 -14.54 -13.39 10.01
CA LEU A 613 -13.36 -14.25 9.87
C LEU A 613 -12.08 -13.50 10.29
N PRO A 614 -11.02 -14.21 10.73
CA PRO A 614 -9.77 -13.56 11.14
C PRO A 614 -9.10 -12.87 9.96
N TRP A 615 -8.59 -11.65 10.16
CA TRP A 615 -7.88 -10.88 9.13
C TRP A 615 -6.69 -11.65 8.55
N GLN A 616 -6.04 -12.51 9.35
CA GLN A 616 -4.92 -13.35 8.94
C GLN A 616 -5.27 -14.31 7.80
N GLU A 617 -6.52 -14.78 7.69
CA GLU A 617 -6.94 -15.66 6.60
C GLU A 617 -7.08 -14.89 5.27
N GLY A 618 -7.49 -13.62 5.34
CA GLY A 618 -7.51 -12.70 4.21
C GLY A 618 -6.09 -12.29 3.79
N TYR A 619 -5.24 -11.97 4.76
CA TYR A 619 -3.82 -11.66 4.56
C TYR A 619 -3.07 -12.81 3.88
N ARG A 620 -3.18 -14.05 4.38
CA ARG A 620 -2.59 -15.25 3.73
C ARG A 620 -3.04 -15.41 2.28
N TRP A 621 -4.34 -15.22 2.01
CA TRP A 621 -4.86 -15.35 0.64
C TRP A 621 -4.31 -14.26 -0.28
N PHE A 622 -4.20 -13.02 0.22
CA PHE A 622 -3.58 -11.91 -0.51
C PHE A 622 -2.10 -12.18 -0.78
N GLN A 623 -1.35 -12.64 0.22
CA GLN A 623 0.07 -12.98 0.06
C GLN A 623 0.30 -14.12 -0.95
N ASP A 624 -0.61 -15.09 -1.08
CA ASP A 624 -0.51 -16.16 -2.08
C ASP A 624 -0.88 -15.71 -3.51
N THR A 625 -1.88 -14.81 -3.65
CA THR A 625 -2.55 -14.52 -4.93
C THR A 625 -2.26 -13.15 -5.53
N LEU A 626 -1.67 -12.21 -4.79
CA LEU A 626 -1.25 -10.91 -5.34
C LEU A 626 0.14 -11.01 -5.99
N VAL A 627 0.32 -10.37 -7.15
CA VAL A 627 1.64 -10.11 -7.75
C VAL A 627 2.35 -8.89 -7.13
N ASP A 628 1.66 -8.15 -6.25
CA ASP A 628 2.20 -7.04 -5.46
C ASP A 628 2.05 -7.29 -3.95
N ALA A 629 2.14 -8.55 -3.53
CA ALA A 629 2.11 -8.95 -2.12
C ALA A 629 3.33 -8.40 -1.37
N ASP A 630 3.16 -7.25 -0.71
CA ASP A 630 4.19 -6.57 0.07
C ASP A 630 3.85 -6.70 1.56
N VAL A 631 4.75 -7.36 2.29
CA VAL A 631 4.51 -7.80 3.67
C VAL A 631 4.20 -6.62 4.61
N ALA A 632 4.86 -5.47 4.41
CA ALA A 632 4.66 -4.31 5.26
C ALA A 632 3.28 -3.68 5.04
N ILE A 633 2.93 -3.34 3.79
CA ILE A 633 1.69 -2.60 3.51
C ILE A 633 0.45 -3.48 3.59
N ASP A 634 0.50 -4.74 3.17
CA ASP A 634 -0.64 -5.64 3.30
C ASP A 634 -0.96 -5.89 4.77
N ALA A 635 0.05 -6.17 5.62
CA ALA A 635 -0.16 -6.38 7.05
C ALA A 635 -0.76 -5.14 7.72
N MET A 636 -0.18 -3.95 7.48
CA MET A 636 -0.70 -2.67 7.99
C MET A 636 -2.17 -2.45 7.56
N MET A 637 -2.52 -2.69 6.31
CA MET A 637 -3.89 -2.50 5.82
C MET A 637 -4.88 -3.54 6.35
N TRP A 638 -4.50 -4.82 6.42
CA TRP A 638 -5.33 -5.86 7.01
C TRP A 638 -5.56 -5.63 8.51
N GLN A 639 -4.57 -5.14 9.26
CA GLN A 639 -4.74 -4.79 10.68
C GLN A 639 -5.59 -3.52 10.89
N ASN A 640 -5.43 -2.51 10.04
CA ASN A 640 -6.24 -1.28 10.11
C ASN A 640 -7.73 -1.53 9.79
N GLY A 641 -8.02 -2.45 8.85
CA GLY A 641 -9.37 -2.98 8.63
C GLY A 641 -9.83 -3.96 9.72
N GLY A 642 -8.91 -4.76 10.25
CA GLY A 642 -9.10 -5.78 11.30
C GLY A 642 -9.33 -5.25 12.70
N MET A 643 -9.34 -3.93 12.88
CA MET A 643 -9.47 -3.26 14.19
C MET A 643 -8.35 -3.62 15.17
N CYS A 644 -7.14 -3.91 14.68
CA CYS A 644 -5.98 -4.17 15.54
C CYS A 644 -4.71 -3.38 15.19
N GLY A 645 -4.72 -2.60 14.10
CA GLY A 645 -3.60 -1.75 13.67
C GLY A 645 -3.52 -0.39 14.38
N LEU A 646 -2.53 0.43 14.03
CA LEU A 646 -2.32 1.75 14.63
C LEU A 646 -3.35 2.81 14.19
N ASP A 647 -3.96 2.64 13.01
CA ASP A 647 -4.94 3.58 12.43
C ASP A 647 -6.20 2.84 12.00
N HIS A 648 -7.15 2.66 12.91
CA HIS A 648 -8.40 1.97 12.59
C HIS A 648 -9.15 2.69 11.46
N TRP A 649 -9.58 1.92 10.46
CA TRP A 649 -10.50 2.46 9.46
C TRP A 649 -11.78 2.94 10.14
N ASN A 650 -12.00 4.25 10.15
CA ASN A 650 -13.25 4.90 10.61
C ASN A 650 -14.39 4.73 9.59
N PHE A 651 -14.46 3.58 8.92
CA PHE A 651 -15.48 3.22 7.94
C PHE A 651 -15.56 1.68 7.76
N VAL A 652 -16.69 1.20 7.24
CA VAL A 652 -16.90 -0.16 6.74
C VAL A 652 -17.43 -0.08 5.32
N MET A 653 -16.88 -0.87 4.41
CA MET A 653 -17.33 -0.88 3.01
C MET A 653 -18.54 -1.81 2.87
N HIS A 654 -19.75 -1.24 2.76
CA HIS A 654 -20.96 -2.05 2.53
C HIS A 654 -20.93 -2.68 1.13
N PRO A 655 -21.07 -4.02 0.99
CA PRO A 655 -20.75 -4.76 -0.24
C PRO A 655 -21.64 -4.44 -1.45
N THR A 656 -22.73 -3.69 -1.26
CA THR A 656 -23.61 -3.24 -2.35
C THR A 656 -23.63 -1.74 -2.58
N ASP A 657 -23.24 -0.93 -1.59
CA ASP A 657 -23.42 0.53 -1.65
C ASP A 657 -22.11 1.23 -1.98
N ALA A 658 -20.97 0.60 -1.67
CA ALA A 658 -19.66 0.95 -2.22
C ALA A 658 -19.67 1.00 -3.77
N ALA A 659 -20.54 0.20 -4.42
CA ALA A 659 -20.74 0.17 -5.86
C ALA A 659 -21.04 1.55 -6.46
N MET A 660 -21.80 2.41 -5.76
CA MET A 660 -22.14 3.76 -6.26
C MET A 660 -20.90 4.64 -6.49
N THR A 661 -19.83 4.40 -5.73
CA THR A 661 -18.56 5.11 -5.87
C THR A 661 -17.66 4.50 -6.95
N CYS A 662 -17.63 3.17 -7.04
CA CYS A 662 -16.60 2.42 -7.78
C CYS A 662 -17.05 1.70 -9.07
N ASP A 663 -18.34 1.38 -9.22
CA ASP A 663 -18.93 0.66 -10.36
C ASP A 663 -20.43 0.99 -10.52
N PRO A 664 -20.81 2.27 -10.73
CA PRO A 664 -22.21 2.70 -10.66
C PRO A 664 -23.11 2.14 -11.77
N TYR A 665 -22.52 1.66 -12.88
CA TYR A 665 -23.24 1.04 -14.02
C TYR A 665 -23.07 -0.49 -14.06
N GLY A 666 -22.37 -1.07 -13.08
CA GLY A 666 -22.12 -2.51 -13.03
C GLY A 666 -21.09 -3.03 -14.05
N SER A 667 -20.46 -2.17 -14.85
CA SER A 667 -19.48 -2.54 -15.88
C SER A 667 -18.35 -3.44 -15.35
N TYR A 668 -17.87 -3.20 -14.13
CA TYR A 668 -16.88 -4.05 -13.48
C TYR A 668 -17.47 -5.42 -13.09
N VAL A 669 -18.68 -5.45 -12.53
CA VAL A 669 -19.41 -6.70 -12.26
C VAL A 669 -19.68 -7.48 -13.55
N ARG A 670 -20.17 -6.86 -14.64
CA ARG A 670 -20.41 -7.53 -15.94
C ARG A 670 -19.14 -8.18 -16.49
N LYS A 671 -17.98 -7.54 -16.30
CA LYS A 671 -16.68 -8.05 -16.77
C LYS A 671 -16.21 -9.32 -16.04
N TRP A 672 -16.37 -9.39 -14.72
CA TRP A 672 -15.81 -10.47 -13.89
C TRP A 672 -16.86 -11.51 -13.45
N CYS A 673 -18.14 -11.15 -13.48
CA CYS A 673 -19.30 -12.02 -13.29
C CYS A 673 -20.17 -11.98 -14.55
N PRO A 674 -19.70 -12.51 -15.70
CA PRO A 674 -20.42 -12.45 -16.97
C PRO A 674 -21.77 -13.18 -16.93
N GLU A 675 -21.99 -14.09 -15.98
CA GLU A 675 -23.31 -14.69 -15.74
C GLU A 675 -24.37 -13.68 -15.25
N LEU A 676 -23.98 -12.47 -14.84
CA LEU A 676 -24.87 -11.36 -14.49
C LEU A 676 -24.93 -10.27 -15.59
N ALA A 677 -24.31 -10.50 -16.76
CA ALA A 677 -24.11 -9.47 -17.78
C ALA A 677 -25.39 -8.87 -18.38
N ASP A 678 -26.55 -9.53 -18.24
CA ASP A 678 -27.86 -9.07 -18.71
C ASP A 678 -28.78 -8.49 -17.61
N ILE A 679 -28.30 -8.40 -16.36
CA ILE A 679 -29.07 -7.78 -15.27
C ILE A 679 -29.02 -6.24 -15.39
N PRO A 680 -30.14 -5.49 -15.26
CA PRO A 680 -30.12 -4.01 -15.34
C PRO A 680 -29.22 -3.33 -14.29
N ASP A 681 -28.67 -2.17 -14.64
CA ASP A 681 -27.73 -1.39 -13.82
C ASP A 681 -28.24 -1.13 -12.39
N GLU A 682 -29.54 -0.89 -12.20
CA GLU A 682 -30.12 -0.59 -10.89
C GLU A 682 -30.15 -1.81 -9.94
N LEU A 683 -29.98 -3.02 -10.49
CA LEU A 683 -30.16 -4.29 -9.80
C LEU A 683 -28.94 -5.22 -9.89
N ILE A 684 -27.95 -4.94 -10.74
CA ILE A 684 -26.75 -5.78 -10.92
C ILE A 684 -25.94 -5.98 -9.64
N HIS A 685 -25.95 -5.00 -8.72
CA HIS A 685 -25.31 -5.12 -7.39
C HIS A 685 -26.20 -5.75 -6.32
N LYS A 686 -27.48 -6.00 -6.64
CA LYS A 686 -28.52 -6.54 -5.73
C LYS A 686 -29.42 -7.55 -6.48
N PRO A 687 -28.89 -8.56 -7.21
CA PRO A 687 -29.67 -9.38 -8.15
C PRO A 687 -30.76 -10.21 -7.47
N TRP A 688 -30.64 -10.49 -6.16
CA TRP A 688 -31.71 -11.11 -5.36
C TRP A 688 -32.95 -10.23 -5.17
N LYS A 689 -32.92 -8.96 -5.60
CA LYS A 689 -34.08 -8.07 -5.70
C LYS A 689 -34.72 -8.05 -7.09
N CYS A 690 -34.15 -8.76 -8.08
CA CYS A 690 -34.75 -8.88 -9.40
C CYS A 690 -36.04 -9.71 -9.34
N PRO A 691 -37.10 -9.32 -10.07
CA PRO A 691 -38.26 -10.18 -10.29
C PRO A 691 -37.84 -11.50 -10.94
N ALA A 692 -38.52 -12.60 -10.60
CA ALA A 692 -38.20 -13.92 -11.15
C ALA A 692 -38.29 -13.99 -12.68
N SER A 693 -39.14 -13.17 -13.30
CA SER A 693 -39.24 -13.02 -14.76
C SER A 693 -37.99 -12.39 -15.38
N MET A 694 -37.34 -11.46 -14.69
CA MET A 694 -36.09 -10.81 -15.12
C MET A 694 -34.90 -11.77 -15.00
N LEU A 695 -34.79 -12.48 -13.86
CA LEU A 695 -33.77 -13.50 -13.65
C LEU A 695 -33.82 -14.60 -14.73
N ARG A 696 -35.02 -15.09 -15.06
CA ARG A 696 -35.22 -16.06 -16.16
C ARG A 696 -34.78 -15.52 -17.52
N ARG A 697 -35.05 -14.24 -17.85
CA ARG A 697 -34.61 -13.64 -19.12
C ARG A 697 -33.10 -13.47 -19.20
N ALA A 698 -32.44 -13.18 -18.08
CA ALA A 698 -31.00 -13.03 -17.98
C ALA A 698 -30.24 -14.37 -17.77
N GLY A 699 -30.92 -15.53 -17.80
CA GLY A 699 -30.30 -16.84 -17.54
C GLY A 699 -29.79 -17.04 -16.10
N VAL A 700 -30.19 -16.19 -15.16
CA VAL A 700 -29.73 -16.24 -13.77
C VAL A 700 -30.61 -17.16 -12.94
N VAL A 701 -30.01 -18.23 -12.43
CA VAL A 701 -30.63 -19.20 -11.51
C VAL A 701 -29.72 -19.32 -10.30
N PHE A 702 -30.20 -18.85 -9.14
CA PHE A 702 -29.42 -18.91 -7.91
C PHE A 702 -29.13 -20.36 -7.50
N GLY A 703 -27.93 -20.59 -6.98
CA GLY A 703 -27.42 -21.93 -6.67
C GLY A 703 -26.93 -22.73 -7.89
N GLN A 704 -27.16 -22.26 -9.12
CA GLN A 704 -26.73 -22.93 -10.35
C GLN A 704 -25.78 -22.07 -11.20
N THR A 705 -26.28 -20.98 -11.82
CA THR A 705 -25.46 -20.11 -12.67
C THR A 705 -24.76 -19.02 -11.86
N TYR A 706 -25.40 -18.50 -10.81
CA TYR A 706 -24.81 -17.59 -9.82
C TYR A 706 -25.13 -18.11 -8.41
N PRO A 707 -24.24 -17.98 -7.41
CA PRO A 707 -24.51 -18.48 -6.05
C PRO A 707 -25.63 -17.71 -5.33
N GLU A 708 -26.27 -18.39 -4.38
CA GLU A 708 -27.08 -17.72 -3.36
C GLU A 708 -26.18 -16.87 -2.43
N ARG A 709 -26.80 -15.89 -1.75
CA ARG A 709 -26.08 -15.09 -0.75
C ARG A 709 -25.73 -15.94 0.46
N ILE A 710 -24.43 -16.10 0.73
CA ILE A 710 -23.95 -16.85 1.91
C ILE A 710 -24.34 -16.18 3.25
N ILE A 711 -24.64 -14.88 3.23
CA ILE A 711 -25.22 -14.14 4.34
C ILE A 711 -26.39 -13.30 3.82
N THR A 712 -27.56 -13.43 4.46
CA THR A 712 -28.77 -12.69 4.08
C THR A 712 -28.96 -11.41 4.89
N ASP A 713 -28.66 -11.45 6.19
CA ASP A 713 -28.65 -10.31 7.13
C ASP A 713 -27.21 -9.84 7.39
N LEU A 714 -26.84 -8.74 6.72
CA LEU A 714 -25.52 -8.12 6.90
C LEU A 714 -25.41 -7.27 8.16
N GLU A 715 -26.50 -6.61 8.57
CA GLU A 715 -26.45 -5.65 9.68
C GLU A 715 -26.43 -6.40 11.02
N GLY A 716 -27.17 -7.50 11.17
CA GLY A 716 -27.06 -8.38 12.34
C GLY A 716 -25.66 -8.98 12.50
N ARG A 717 -25.00 -9.37 11.41
CA ARG A 717 -23.61 -9.88 11.42
C ARG A 717 -22.58 -8.80 11.80
N ARG A 718 -22.77 -7.58 11.33
CA ARG A 718 -21.94 -6.43 11.73
C ARG A 718 -22.15 -6.08 13.21
N ASN A 719 -23.40 -6.08 13.68
CA ASN A 719 -23.73 -5.79 15.08
C ASN A 719 -23.12 -6.82 16.03
N GLN A 720 -23.20 -8.13 15.71
CA GLN A 720 -22.50 -9.17 16.46
C GLN A 720 -20.99 -8.91 16.53
N SER A 721 -20.37 -8.63 15.37
CA SER A 721 -18.93 -8.32 15.30
C SER A 721 -18.51 -7.14 16.18
N LEU A 722 -19.35 -6.11 16.29
CA LEU A 722 -19.11 -4.96 17.17
C LEU A 722 -19.30 -5.32 18.65
N GLN A 723 -20.28 -6.15 18.99
CA GLN A 723 -20.48 -6.64 20.36
C GLN A 723 -19.30 -7.48 20.84
N ASP A 724 -18.76 -8.36 19.99
CA ASP A 724 -17.60 -9.19 20.34
C ASP A 724 -16.34 -8.36 20.62
N VAL A 725 -16.13 -7.26 19.86
CA VAL A 725 -15.06 -6.29 20.14
C VAL A 725 -15.33 -5.50 21.42
N ALA A 726 -16.56 -5.06 21.68
CA ALA A 726 -16.91 -4.37 22.92
C ALA A 726 -16.70 -5.26 24.16
N LEU A 727 -17.00 -6.57 24.06
CA LEU A 727 -16.72 -7.55 25.12
C LEU A 727 -15.22 -7.66 25.40
N VAL A 728 -14.38 -7.81 24.37
CA VAL A 728 -12.91 -7.85 24.52
C VAL A 728 -12.38 -6.56 25.13
N ARG A 729 -12.83 -5.38 24.66
CA ARG A 729 -12.43 -4.08 25.24
C ARG A 729 -12.80 -3.95 26.72
N ARG A 730 -13.93 -4.51 27.14
CA ARG A 730 -14.37 -4.52 28.55
C ARG A 730 -13.56 -5.48 29.41
N GLU A 731 -13.23 -6.66 28.88
CA GLU A 731 -12.37 -7.65 29.56
C GLU A 731 -10.94 -7.12 29.75
N PHE A 732 -10.39 -6.46 28.73
CA PHE A 732 -9.02 -5.93 28.71
C PHE A 732 -8.98 -4.40 28.93
N GLY A 733 -9.80 -3.88 29.85
CA GLY A 733 -9.98 -2.45 30.09
C GLY A 733 -8.71 -1.67 30.50
N GLN A 734 -7.62 -2.36 30.88
CA GLN A 734 -6.30 -1.75 31.08
C GLN A 734 -5.65 -1.24 29.77
N TYR A 735 -6.08 -1.74 28.62
CA TYR A 735 -5.66 -1.29 27.29
C TYR A 735 -6.65 -0.30 26.66
N VAL A 736 -7.52 0.34 27.46
CA VAL A 736 -8.43 1.41 27.01
C VAL A 736 -8.18 2.66 27.84
N ASP A 737 -7.85 3.78 27.20
CA ASP A 737 -7.74 5.05 27.90
C ASP A 737 -9.12 5.54 28.34
N LYS A 738 -9.33 5.62 29.65
CA LYS A 738 -10.57 6.06 30.27
C LYS A 738 -10.93 7.53 29.97
N ARG A 739 -9.98 8.34 29.49
CA ARG A 739 -10.24 9.76 29.16
C ARG A 739 -10.70 9.96 27.72
N SER A 740 -10.04 9.32 26.75
CA SER A 740 -10.32 9.50 25.32
C SER A 740 -11.18 8.39 24.69
N GLY A 741 -11.29 7.22 25.34
CA GLY A 741 -11.91 6.02 24.78
C GLY A 741 -11.05 5.31 23.71
N CYS A 742 -9.85 5.81 23.44
CA CYS A 742 -8.89 5.18 22.54
C CYS A 742 -8.30 3.91 23.16
N ASP A 743 -7.94 2.93 22.31
CA ASP A 743 -7.13 1.81 22.78
C ASP A 743 -5.67 2.27 22.98
N LEU A 744 -5.00 1.52 23.83
CA LEU A 744 -3.61 1.69 24.23
C LEU A 744 -2.76 0.56 23.63
N VAL A 745 -1.61 0.93 23.04
CA VAL A 745 -0.63 0.01 22.46
C VAL A 745 0.70 0.11 23.21
N PRO A 746 1.37 -1.01 23.53
CA PRO A 746 2.74 -0.99 24.06
C PRO A 746 3.72 -0.31 23.11
N LEU A 747 4.49 0.67 23.61
CA LEU A 747 5.50 1.35 22.83
C LEU A 747 6.75 0.48 22.65
N PRO A 748 7.27 0.32 21.41
CA PRO A 748 8.53 -0.36 21.17
C PRO A 748 9.69 0.44 21.78
N PRO A 749 10.78 -0.23 22.22
CA PRO A 749 11.87 0.41 22.96
C PRO A 749 12.49 1.64 22.26
N ARG A 750 12.58 1.61 20.93
CA ARG A 750 13.06 2.74 20.12
C ARG A 750 12.26 4.03 20.37
N LEU A 751 10.93 3.95 20.33
CA LEU A 751 10.07 5.13 20.55
C LEU A 751 10.08 5.59 22.01
N VAL A 752 10.32 4.68 22.96
CA VAL A 752 10.54 5.06 24.36
C VAL A 752 11.84 5.85 24.49
N SER A 753 12.94 5.44 23.85
CA SER A 753 14.19 6.20 23.82
C SER A 753 14.03 7.57 23.15
N GLU A 754 13.35 7.64 21.99
CA GLU A 754 13.07 8.91 21.29
C GLU A 754 12.22 9.85 22.18
N ALA A 755 11.13 9.35 22.78
CA ALA A 755 10.24 10.16 23.62
C ALA A 755 10.87 10.63 24.95
N LEU A 756 11.90 9.94 25.45
CA LEU A 756 12.67 10.34 26.63
C LEU A 756 13.86 11.26 26.30
N GLY A 757 14.09 11.60 25.02
CA GLY A 757 15.26 12.39 24.59
C GLY A 757 16.59 11.64 24.75
N LEU A 758 16.55 10.30 24.83
CA LEU A 758 17.71 9.43 25.03
C LEU A 758 18.26 8.86 23.71
N SER A 759 17.81 9.37 22.56
CA SER A 759 18.23 8.98 21.21
C SER A 759 19.75 9.01 20.99
N HIS A 760 20.48 9.87 21.70
CA HIS A 760 21.94 10.00 21.62
C HIS A 760 22.73 9.19 22.67
N MET A 761 22.07 8.55 23.64
CA MET A 761 22.73 7.79 24.72
C MET A 761 22.54 6.29 24.50
N GLY A 762 23.63 5.61 24.13
CA GLY A 762 23.60 4.21 23.69
C GLY A 762 22.95 3.24 24.69
N GLY A 763 21.74 2.79 24.36
CA GLY A 763 21.22 1.46 24.71
C GLY A 763 21.05 1.13 26.20
N ALA A 764 20.35 1.96 26.99
CA ALA A 764 19.96 1.58 28.35
C ALA A 764 18.62 2.20 28.83
N VAL A 765 17.50 1.88 28.18
CA VAL A 765 16.17 2.08 28.81
C VAL A 765 15.98 0.98 29.86
N VAL A 766 16.18 1.34 31.13
CA VAL A 766 15.97 0.43 32.28
C VAL A 766 14.49 0.05 32.36
N LYS A 767 14.19 -1.23 32.11
CA LYS A 767 12.83 -1.79 32.24
C LYS A 767 12.43 -1.96 33.71
N GLU A 768 12.06 -0.87 34.39
CA GLU A 768 11.37 -0.94 35.70
C GLU A 768 9.90 -1.40 35.55
N GLY A 769 9.69 -2.61 35.03
CA GLY A 769 8.43 -3.38 35.13
C GLY A 769 7.15 -2.77 34.52
N LYS A 770 7.23 -1.59 33.89
CA LYS A 770 6.08 -0.87 33.31
C LYS A 770 6.28 -0.67 31.81
N GLU A 771 5.37 -1.23 31.02
CA GLU A 771 5.29 -0.91 29.59
C GLU A 771 4.71 0.49 29.41
N PHE A 772 5.34 1.32 28.58
CA PHE A 772 4.78 2.60 28.18
C PHE A 772 3.65 2.35 27.17
N LEU A 773 2.48 2.93 27.40
CA LEU A 773 1.29 2.73 26.58
C LEU A 773 0.96 4.01 25.80
N LEU A 774 0.74 3.89 24.49
CA LEU A 774 0.36 4.99 23.59
C LEU A 774 -1.12 4.88 23.19
N PRO A 775 -1.94 5.94 23.35
CA PRO A 775 -3.28 5.99 22.77
C PRO A 775 -3.21 6.12 21.24
N VAL A 776 -3.91 5.23 20.54
CA VAL A 776 -3.89 5.09 19.08
C VAL A 776 -5.26 5.35 18.46
N ILE A 777 -5.29 5.66 17.15
CA ILE A 777 -6.54 6.07 16.47
C ILE A 777 -7.52 4.91 16.50
N THR A 778 -8.67 5.13 17.14
CA THR A 778 -9.65 4.10 17.49
C THR A 778 -11.01 4.48 16.92
N ARG A 779 -11.82 3.49 16.53
CA ARG A 779 -13.12 3.72 15.89
C ARG A 779 -14.05 4.53 16.77
N MET A 780 -14.69 5.53 16.17
CA MET A 780 -15.68 6.37 16.85
C MET A 780 -16.90 5.58 17.38
N GLU A 781 -17.20 4.40 16.81
CA GLU A 781 -18.14 3.43 17.40
C GLU A 781 -17.84 3.18 18.89
N PHE A 782 -16.59 2.86 19.21
CA PHE A 782 -16.22 2.43 20.56
C PHE A 782 -15.99 3.60 21.51
N LYS A 783 -15.67 4.79 20.99
CA LYS A 783 -15.66 6.01 21.80
C LYS A 783 -17.08 6.36 22.26
N HIS A 784 -18.04 6.30 21.35
CA HIS A 784 -19.44 6.58 21.68
C HIS A 784 -20.03 5.55 22.66
N GLN A 785 -19.73 4.25 22.50
CA GLN A 785 -20.12 3.21 23.46
C GLN A 785 -19.50 3.37 24.87
N LEU A 786 -18.44 4.16 25.03
CA LEU A 786 -17.89 4.51 26.34
C LEU A 786 -18.61 5.71 26.96
N GLU A 787 -19.06 6.64 26.11
CA GLU A 787 -19.81 7.85 26.50
C GLU A 787 -21.27 7.54 26.85
N ASP A 788 -21.89 6.59 26.13
CA ASP A 788 -23.23 6.06 26.38
C ASP A 788 -23.24 4.52 26.23
N PRO A 789 -23.04 3.77 27.33
CA PRO A 789 -22.96 2.30 27.31
C PRO A 789 -24.28 1.58 26.99
N ASP A 790 -25.42 2.26 27.18
CA ASP A 790 -26.76 1.71 26.97
C ASP A 790 -27.37 2.13 25.61
N ALA A 791 -26.69 2.99 24.85
CA ALA A 791 -27.09 3.38 23.49
C ALA A 791 -27.11 2.19 22.52
N ASP A 792 -28.17 2.13 21.71
CA ASP A 792 -28.22 1.24 20.56
C ASP A 792 -27.08 1.58 19.58
N ALA A 793 -26.48 0.56 18.97
CA ALA A 793 -25.57 0.74 17.84
C ALA A 793 -26.21 1.57 16.72
N ALA A 794 -27.54 1.56 16.57
CA ALA A 794 -28.27 2.41 15.64
C ALA A 794 -28.32 3.90 16.01
N SER A 795 -28.34 4.27 17.30
CA SER A 795 -28.38 5.68 17.76
C SER A 795 -27.04 6.40 17.68
N ASN A 796 -25.95 5.67 17.42
CA ASN A 796 -24.61 6.24 17.27
C ASN A 796 -24.56 7.35 16.18
N PRO A 797 -24.24 8.61 16.53
CA PRO A 797 -24.25 9.74 15.59
C PRO A 797 -23.19 9.59 14.49
N TYR A 798 -22.14 8.80 14.71
CA TYR A 798 -21.08 8.56 13.73
C TYR A 798 -21.47 7.54 12.64
N ASN A 799 -22.61 6.85 12.75
CA ASN A 799 -23.04 5.81 11.79
C ASN A 799 -23.02 6.25 10.33
N ALA A 800 -23.32 7.52 10.04
CA ALA A 800 -23.28 8.07 8.69
C ALA A 800 -21.84 8.17 8.13
N VAL A 801 -20.84 8.44 8.97
CA VAL A 801 -19.41 8.45 8.60
C VAL A 801 -18.92 7.01 8.43
N LEU A 802 -19.44 6.09 9.25
CA LEU A 802 -19.01 4.71 9.32
C LEU A 802 -19.52 3.83 8.17
N LYS A 803 -20.61 4.21 7.47
CA LYS A 803 -21.18 3.46 6.33
C LYS A 803 -20.40 3.59 5.01
N GLY A 804 -19.14 4.01 5.06
CA GLY A 804 -18.22 3.99 3.92
C GLY A 804 -18.16 5.29 3.14
N TYR A 805 -17.22 5.36 2.19
CA TYR A 805 -17.05 6.47 1.25
C TYR A 805 -18.23 6.54 0.23
N VAL A 806 -19.41 6.93 0.71
CA VAL A 806 -20.38 7.68 -0.11
C VAL A 806 -19.97 9.14 0.04
N SER A 807 -19.34 9.67 -1.00
CA SER A 807 -18.77 11.01 -0.93
C SER A 807 -19.89 12.06 -0.87
N ARG A 808 -20.11 12.64 0.31
CA ARG A 808 -20.89 13.89 0.46
C ARG A 808 -20.53 14.87 -0.66
N LYS A 809 -19.23 15.02 -0.94
CA LYS A 809 -18.69 15.88 -2.02
C LYS A 809 -19.18 15.53 -3.44
N ARG A 810 -19.42 14.26 -3.78
CA ARG A 810 -19.91 13.89 -5.13
C ARG A 810 -21.39 14.24 -5.26
N ASP A 811 -22.18 13.97 -4.22
CA ASP A 811 -23.61 14.30 -4.18
C ASP A 811 -23.84 15.81 -4.02
N GLU A 812 -23.00 16.51 -3.25
CA GLU A 812 -22.95 17.97 -3.15
C GLU A 812 -22.54 18.62 -4.48
N THR A 813 -21.53 18.10 -5.19
CA THR A 813 -21.14 18.65 -6.51
C THR A 813 -22.22 18.41 -7.55
N ILE A 814 -22.88 17.25 -7.53
CA ILE A 814 -24.01 16.95 -8.43
C ILE A 814 -25.25 17.79 -8.04
N ALA A 815 -25.53 18.03 -6.77
CA ALA A 815 -26.63 18.90 -6.33
C ALA A 815 -26.35 20.39 -6.64
N PHE A 816 -25.11 20.84 -6.46
CA PHE A 816 -24.64 22.19 -6.76
C PHE A 816 -24.69 22.49 -8.26
N LEU A 817 -24.24 21.57 -9.12
CA LEU A 817 -24.33 21.69 -10.58
C LEU A 817 -25.77 21.63 -11.12
N ASN A 818 -26.76 21.20 -10.33
CA ASN A 818 -28.15 21.02 -10.76
C ASN A 818 -29.16 21.94 -10.05
N GLU A 819 -28.72 22.91 -9.23
CA GLU A 819 -29.55 23.89 -8.51
C GLU A 819 -30.81 23.31 -7.82
N ARG A 820 -30.69 22.16 -7.13
CA ARG A 820 -31.82 21.49 -6.46
C ARG A 820 -31.61 21.30 -4.96
N ASP A 821 -32.62 21.72 -4.18
CA ASP A 821 -32.67 21.55 -2.73
C ASP A 821 -32.70 20.04 -2.38
N PHE A 822 -31.63 19.58 -1.72
CA PHE A 822 -31.27 18.17 -1.53
C PHE A 822 -32.42 17.34 -0.90
N THR A 823 -33.03 17.87 0.15
CA THR A 823 -34.09 17.19 0.90
C THR A 823 -35.34 16.96 0.04
N ALA A 824 -35.67 17.92 -0.85
CA ALA A 824 -36.79 17.78 -1.77
C ALA A 824 -36.48 16.77 -2.87
N SER A 825 -35.25 16.73 -3.40
CA SER A 825 -34.88 15.80 -4.48
C SER A 825 -34.85 14.35 -4.01
N VAL A 826 -34.28 14.04 -2.84
CA VAL A 826 -34.24 12.65 -2.32
C VAL A 826 -35.63 12.16 -1.93
N MET A 827 -36.51 13.02 -1.39
CA MET A 827 -37.90 12.65 -1.13
C MET A 827 -38.71 12.50 -2.42
N TYR A 828 -38.48 13.34 -3.43
CA TYR A 828 -39.18 13.29 -4.72
C TYR A 828 -38.72 12.11 -5.59
N GLU A 829 -37.43 11.82 -5.66
CA GLU A 829 -36.92 10.58 -6.28
C GLU A 829 -37.32 9.36 -5.47
N GLY A 830 -37.30 9.42 -4.13
CA GLY A 830 -37.78 8.33 -3.29
C GLY A 830 -39.29 8.06 -3.45
N ALA A 831 -40.09 9.09 -3.77
CA ALA A 831 -41.49 8.95 -4.13
C ALA A 831 -41.65 8.43 -5.57
N GLN A 832 -41.03 9.07 -6.56
CA GLN A 832 -41.07 8.63 -7.96
C GLN A 832 -40.49 7.23 -8.17
N ARG A 833 -39.46 6.82 -7.43
CA ARG A 833 -38.88 5.48 -7.51
C ARG A 833 -39.80 4.44 -6.90
N ARG A 834 -40.53 4.77 -5.81
CA ARG A 834 -41.63 3.93 -5.30
C ARG A 834 -42.77 3.87 -6.31
N GLU A 835 -43.18 4.99 -6.89
CA GLU A 835 -44.26 5.07 -7.89
C GLU A 835 -43.91 4.35 -9.21
N ARG A 836 -42.65 4.40 -9.66
CA ARG A 836 -42.13 3.61 -10.77
C ARG A 836 -42.05 2.12 -10.43
N LEU A 837 -41.47 1.75 -9.29
CA LEU A 837 -41.42 0.35 -8.84
C LEU A 837 -42.83 -0.25 -8.69
N GLU A 838 -43.78 0.49 -8.12
CA GLU A 838 -45.20 0.12 -8.02
C GLU A 838 -45.85 -0.02 -9.41
N SER A 839 -45.59 0.90 -10.33
CA SER A 839 -46.13 0.87 -11.70
C SER A 839 -45.54 -0.25 -12.55
N ASP A 840 -44.24 -0.50 -12.45
CA ASP A 840 -43.55 -1.57 -13.17
C ASP A 840 -43.85 -2.95 -12.57
N TYR A 841 -43.99 -3.05 -11.25
CA TYR A 841 -44.53 -4.24 -10.58
C TYR A 841 -45.93 -4.55 -11.08
N ARG A 842 -46.84 -3.57 -11.07
CA ARG A 842 -48.21 -3.74 -11.59
C ARG A 842 -48.22 -4.12 -13.07
N ARG A 843 -47.38 -3.48 -13.90
CA ARG A 843 -47.24 -3.82 -15.33
C ARG A 843 -46.70 -5.24 -15.55
N MET A 844 -45.80 -5.74 -14.70
CA MET A 844 -45.26 -7.10 -14.80
C MET A 844 -46.22 -8.17 -14.27
N GLU A 845 -47.02 -7.86 -13.25
CA GLU A 845 -48.04 -8.76 -12.68
C GLU A 845 -49.43 -8.63 -13.36
N GLY A 846 -49.55 -7.83 -14.43
CA GLY A 846 -50.80 -7.63 -15.18
C GLY A 846 -51.88 -6.83 -14.43
N LEU A 847 -51.52 -6.10 -13.39
CA LEU A 847 -52.43 -5.33 -12.54
C LEU A 847 -52.72 -3.92 -13.11
N PRO A 848 -53.90 -3.34 -12.83
CA PRO A 848 -54.23 -1.99 -13.27
C PRO A 848 -53.28 -0.91 -12.73
N LEU A 849 -52.83 -0.03 -13.62
CA LEU A 849 -52.03 1.15 -13.29
C LEU A 849 -52.82 2.14 -12.41
N LEU A 850 -52.11 2.89 -11.57
CA LEU A 850 -52.70 3.95 -10.76
C LEU A 850 -53.19 5.12 -11.65
N PRO A 851 -54.30 5.78 -11.30
CA PRO A 851 -54.73 6.99 -11.99
C PRO A 851 -53.73 8.12 -11.75
N SER A 852 -53.19 8.70 -12.83
CA SER A 852 -52.22 9.79 -12.78
C SER A 852 -52.70 10.96 -11.90
N PRO A 853 -51.85 11.53 -11.03
CA PRO A 853 -52.17 12.78 -10.35
C PRO A 853 -52.49 13.86 -11.40
N ARG A 854 -53.65 14.52 -11.27
CA ARG A 854 -54.03 15.61 -12.17
C ARG A 854 -53.05 16.77 -11.96
N GLY A 855 -52.30 17.12 -13.02
CA GLY A 855 -51.23 18.10 -12.93
C GLY A 855 -51.72 19.47 -12.45
N ARG A 856 -51.15 19.96 -11.34
CA ARG A 856 -51.21 21.38 -11.00
C ARG A 856 -50.09 22.11 -11.75
N VAL A 857 -50.46 23.02 -12.64
CA VAL A 857 -49.55 23.91 -13.35
C VAL A 857 -48.71 24.69 -12.32
N ARG A 858 -47.39 24.73 -12.51
CA ARG A 858 -46.46 25.53 -11.71
C ARG A 858 -46.80 27.02 -11.88
N ARG A 859 -47.32 27.67 -10.82
CA ARG A 859 -47.22 29.13 -10.66
C ARG A 859 -45.98 29.43 -9.82
N THR A 860 -45.13 30.32 -10.32
CA THR A 860 -44.00 30.89 -9.57
C THR A 860 -44.54 31.88 -8.54
N PRO A 861 -44.23 31.77 -7.24
CA PRO A 861 -44.69 32.74 -6.25
C PRO A 861 -43.92 34.07 -6.41
N THR A 862 -44.64 35.15 -6.69
CA THR A 862 -44.10 36.51 -6.53
C THR A 862 -44.27 36.98 -5.08
N ALA A 863 -43.40 37.88 -4.62
CA ALA A 863 -43.22 38.29 -3.21
C ALA A 863 -44.38 39.10 -2.56
N LYS A 864 -45.65 38.80 -2.90
CA LYS A 864 -46.85 39.48 -2.37
C LYS A 864 -48.00 38.56 -1.93
N ASP A 865 -47.89 37.23 -2.08
CA ASP A 865 -48.93 36.31 -1.61
C ASP A 865 -48.94 36.19 -0.08
N ARG A 866 -49.75 37.02 0.55
CA ARG A 866 -50.25 36.81 1.93
C ARG A 866 -51.18 35.60 1.90
N PHE A 867 -50.84 34.49 2.57
CA PHE A 867 -51.74 33.57 3.31
C PHE A 867 -51.02 32.23 3.61
N SER A 868 -50.25 32.19 4.69
CA SER A 868 -49.79 30.94 5.32
C SER A 868 -49.50 31.15 6.81
N ILE A 869 -50.52 31.61 7.55
CA ILE A 869 -50.53 31.55 9.01
C ILE A 869 -51.30 30.29 9.40
N VAL A 870 -50.65 29.38 10.11
CA VAL A 870 -51.32 28.23 10.76
C VAL A 870 -51.46 28.56 12.25
N PRO A 871 -52.69 28.61 12.81
CA PRO A 871 -52.92 28.92 14.21
C PRO A 871 -52.93 27.67 15.11
N GLY A 872 -52.56 27.82 16.38
CA GLY A 872 -52.87 26.86 17.45
C GLY A 872 -51.71 26.58 18.42
N GLY A 873 -51.77 27.18 19.62
CA GLY A 873 -50.80 26.95 20.69
C GLY A 873 -50.80 28.09 21.72
N ALA A 874 -51.82 28.15 22.57
CA ALA A 874 -52.02 29.23 23.54
C ALA A 874 -51.61 28.85 24.97
N VAL A 875 -51.20 29.87 25.75
CA VAL A 875 -51.18 30.05 27.23
C VAL A 875 -50.11 31.15 27.50
N THR A 876 -50.46 32.44 27.62
CA THR A 876 -50.83 33.18 28.86
C THR A 876 -49.82 32.97 30.02
N SER A 877 -49.28 33.98 30.73
CA SER A 877 -49.63 35.41 30.83
C SER A 877 -48.51 36.23 31.51
N LEU A 878 -48.29 37.47 31.05
CA LEU A 878 -47.82 38.67 31.77
C LEU A 878 -46.97 38.51 33.06
N LYS A 879 -45.68 38.83 32.99
CA LYS A 879 -45.19 40.17 33.42
C LYS A 879 -43.82 40.50 32.82
#